data_AF-A0A5D0TKW2-F1
#
_entry.id   AF-A0A5D0TKW2-F1
#
_cell.length_a   1.000
_cell.length_b   1.000
_cell.length_c   1.000
_cell.angle_alpha   90.00
_cell.angle_beta   90.00
_cell.angle_gamma   90.00
#
_symmetry.space_group_name_H-M   'P 1'
#
loop_
_entity.id
_entity.type
_entity.pdbx_description
1 polymer ?
#
loop_
_entity_poly.entity_id
_entity_poly.type
_entity_poly.pdbx_seq_one_letter_code
_entity_poly.pdbx_strand_id
1 'polypeptide(L)'
;MTTHPDPVRETPEAFPAAAPQAAEPDAATAVPPTAPAQPAAAAWTEGVDTVPRAAGTPGELQPYPELGLKDDEYDRIRQILSRRPTQAELAMYSIMWSEHCSYKSSKVHLRQFGEKAPPSDRLLAGIGENAGVVQVSDELAVTFKVESHNHPSFVEPYQGAATGVGGIVRDILAMGARPVAVMDPLRFGAADHPDTARVLTGVVAGVGGYGNCLGLPNIGGELVFDPSYQGNPLLNALCLGVLPVNRLQNKAAAGPGNVVVLMGAKTGRDGIGGVSVLASATFDEGSEERRPSVQVGDPFMEKLLIEACLELYDAELVVGIQDLGGAGLTCALTETAAAAGTGMRVWLERVPLREPSMEPHEILASESQERMLLVVEPEKLDAVLKTAEKWGVWATAIGEVTAPMPDGQPGRLVITWRDQLVVDVPPGSLVDDGPVYARPMREPADLILLQADRAETLPRPTDPEALRETVLRMIASPNLADKTWVTEQYDRYVLGNTVLAQPEDSGVIRIDERTGLGVALSVDGNGRYARLDPYHGTKLALAEAYRNVAVAGATPIAVTNCLNFGSPEDPAVMWQFAEAVRGLADGCAELGIPVTGGNVSFYNQTGAAAIHPTPVVGVLGVLENVADRVPMGFVPRPEGDHDHLYLLGETHVELSGSEWAWVTHEHLGGIPPQVDLAREKALADLLAAAARVGHLSSAHDLSDGGLAQSLVESSLRRGIGARIALPEQFTGGSMPFVYLFSESAGRVLVSVPRGHEKAFAALCAEHGVPAERIGVTDPTGGALEVHGQFRIGLDELRSAHTGTLPRLFGGAAAVEVPAPATGVAGAVEAVPLPVSDPNAEVAPIDPESVESEPIASAGPVAPVADVSAGSAVTETPGDGAASDTDSGDTEQPTTPDER
;
A
#
# COMPACT_ATOMS: atom_id res chain seq x y z
N MET A 1 19.30 61.68 -7.57
CA MET A 1 20.36 62.68 -7.81
C MET A 1 21.70 62.02 -7.50
N THR A 2 22.68 62.09 -8.41
CA THR A 2 24.12 62.39 -8.18
C THR A 2 24.70 62.06 -6.77
N THR A 3 25.76 61.26 -6.56
CA THR A 3 27.18 61.49 -6.98
C THR A 3 28.13 60.28 -6.66
N HIS A 4 29.08 59.96 -7.56
CA HIS A 4 30.57 59.86 -7.43
C HIS A 4 31.31 59.67 -6.06
N PRO A 5 32.63 59.32 -6.02
CA PRO A 5 33.53 58.63 -7.00
C PRO A 5 34.63 57.65 -6.43
N ASP A 6 35.33 56.99 -7.38
CA ASP A 6 36.73 56.45 -7.47
C ASP A 6 37.92 57.25 -6.86
N PRO A 7 39.24 56.88 -7.01
CA PRO A 7 39.98 55.59 -7.27
C PRO A 7 41.35 55.45 -6.48
N VAL A 8 42.29 54.53 -6.87
CA VAL A 8 43.78 54.74 -7.15
C VAL A 8 44.79 53.58 -6.85
N ARG A 9 45.47 53.04 -7.91
CA ARG A 9 46.91 52.59 -8.10
C ARG A 9 47.63 51.54 -7.17
N GLU A 10 48.77 50.87 -7.48
CA GLU A 10 49.69 50.75 -8.66
C GLU A 10 50.52 49.42 -8.68
N THR A 11 51.24 49.13 -9.79
CA THR A 11 52.19 48.00 -10.10
C THR A 11 53.67 48.34 -9.69
N PRO A 12 54.81 47.61 -10.00
CA PRO A 12 55.12 46.56 -11.01
C PRO A 12 56.19 45.46 -10.65
N GLU A 13 56.89 44.91 -11.68
CA GLU A 13 57.59 43.61 -11.87
C GLU A 13 59.08 43.46 -11.41
N ALA A 14 59.61 42.21 -11.33
CA ALA A 14 60.88 41.73 -11.97
C ALA A 14 61.30 40.26 -11.63
N PHE A 15 61.94 39.55 -12.59
CA PHE A 15 62.55 38.18 -12.53
C PHE A 15 64.10 38.25 -12.30
N PRO A 16 64.87 37.20 -11.83
CA PRO A 16 65.14 35.94 -12.59
C PRO A 16 65.67 34.63 -11.88
N ALA A 17 65.67 33.52 -12.65
CA ALA A 17 66.60 32.34 -12.67
C ALA A 17 66.69 31.26 -11.53
N ALA A 18 66.99 30.01 -11.95
CA ALA A 18 66.95 28.73 -11.20
C ALA A 18 68.31 28.30 -10.56
N ALA A 19 68.51 27.20 -9.81
CA ALA A 19 67.86 25.87 -9.66
C ALA A 19 68.31 25.18 -8.32
N PRO A 20 68.22 23.84 -8.11
CA PRO A 20 67.05 22.96 -7.95
C PRO A 20 67.07 22.09 -6.64
N GLN A 21 65.92 21.58 -6.16
CA GLN A 21 65.83 20.28 -5.44
C GLN A 21 64.39 19.76 -5.31
N ALA A 22 64.23 18.48 -4.97
CA ALA A 22 63.04 17.67 -5.27
C ALA A 22 62.03 17.53 -4.13
N ALA A 23 60.73 17.51 -4.46
CA ALA A 23 59.78 16.40 -4.23
C ALA A 23 58.35 16.81 -4.63
N GLU A 24 57.72 16.08 -5.56
CA GLU A 24 56.27 16.09 -5.78
C GLU A 24 55.58 15.14 -4.78
N PRO A 25 54.33 15.39 -4.33
CA PRO A 25 53.14 15.24 -5.19
C PRO A 25 52.26 16.49 -5.29
N ASP A 26 51.61 16.61 -6.44
CA ASP A 26 50.73 17.73 -6.79
C ASP A 26 49.42 17.70 -5.98
N ALA A 27 48.98 18.88 -5.52
CA ALA A 27 47.83 19.01 -4.62
C ALA A 27 46.82 20.04 -5.15
N ALA A 28 45.58 19.57 -5.33
CA ALA A 28 44.32 20.32 -5.33
C ALA A 28 44.37 21.83 -5.68
N THR A 29 44.02 22.17 -6.92
CA THR A 29 43.49 23.50 -7.25
C THR A 29 41.99 23.54 -6.98
N ALA A 30 41.59 24.34 -6.00
CA ALA A 30 40.18 24.51 -5.63
C ALA A 30 39.41 25.28 -6.72
N VAL A 31 38.29 24.70 -7.15
CA VAL A 31 37.28 25.35 -8.00
C VAL A 31 36.41 26.25 -7.09
N PRO A 32 36.06 27.50 -7.49
CA PRO A 32 35.16 28.33 -6.71
C PRO A 32 33.76 27.68 -6.61
N PRO A 33 33.01 27.90 -5.52
CA PRO A 33 31.70 27.28 -5.36
C PRO A 33 30.74 27.79 -6.44
N THR A 34 30.42 26.91 -7.39
CA THR A 34 29.25 27.07 -8.26
C THR A 34 28.01 27.10 -7.38
N ALA A 35 27.27 28.21 -7.43
CA ALA A 35 25.89 28.21 -6.93
C ALA A 35 25.11 27.09 -7.65
N PRO A 36 24.18 26.39 -6.97
CA PRO A 36 23.40 25.35 -7.59
C PRO A 36 22.68 25.90 -8.82
N ALA A 37 22.84 25.23 -9.96
CA ALA A 37 22.14 25.58 -11.16
C ALA A 37 20.66 25.24 -10.94
N GLN A 38 19.81 26.25 -10.81
CA GLN A 38 18.37 26.02 -10.88
C GLN A 38 18.08 25.28 -12.19
N PRO A 39 17.21 24.25 -12.19
CA PRO A 39 16.72 23.66 -13.43
C PRO A 39 16.15 24.80 -14.27
N ALA A 40 16.60 24.89 -15.52
CA ALA A 40 16.26 26.01 -16.39
C ALA A 40 14.74 26.04 -16.58
N ALA A 41 14.06 26.99 -15.92
CA ALA A 41 12.64 27.22 -16.13
C ALA A 41 12.44 27.49 -17.62
N ALA A 42 11.79 26.55 -18.32
CA ALA A 42 11.54 26.67 -19.75
C ALA A 42 10.80 27.99 -19.98
N ALA A 43 11.46 28.90 -20.69
CA ALA A 43 11.02 30.29 -20.78
C ALA A 43 9.84 30.44 -21.74
N TRP A 44 8.65 30.04 -21.28
CA TRP A 44 7.38 30.40 -21.89
C TRP A 44 7.32 31.92 -22.08
N THR A 45 6.79 32.38 -23.22
CA THR A 45 6.68 33.81 -23.47
C THR A 45 5.62 34.41 -22.54
N GLU A 46 5.86 35.62 -22.02
CA GLU A 46 4.93 36.27 -21.10
C GLU A 46 3.48 36.36 -21.63
N GLY A 47 2.52 36.03 -20.76
CA GLY A 47 1.08 36.09 -21.01
C GLY A 47 0.41 34.72 -21.22
N VAL A 48 -0.88 34.64 -20.90
CA VAL A 48 -1.69 33.41 -21.01
C VAL A 48 -1.68 32.90 -22.46
N ASP A 49 -1.32 31.63 -22.65
CA ASP A 49 -1.34 30.98 -23.96
C ASP A 49 -2.75 30.47 -24.29
N THR A 50 -3.37 31.06 -25.32
CA THR A 50 -4.78 30.85 -25.66
C THR A 50 -4.95 30.11 -26.98
N VAL A 51 -6.10 29.45 -27.16
CA VAL A 51 -6.43 28.71 -28.39
C VAL A 51 -6.32 29.60 -29.65
N PRO A 52 -6.79 30.87 -29.66
CA PRO A 52 -6.55 31.79 -30.78
C PRO A 52 -5.07 32.15 -31.01
N ARG A 53 -4.27 32.32 -29.94
CA ARG A 53 -2.82 32.55 -30.07
C ARG A 53 -2.12 31.34 -30.69
N ALA A 54 -2.44 30.14 -30.21
CA ALA A 54 -1.88 28.89 -30.70
C ALA A 54 -2.17 28.63 -32.18
N ALA A 55 -3.36 29.00 -32.67
CA ALA A 55 -3.66 29.01 -34.10
C ALA A 55 -2.84 30.03 -34.91
N GLY A 56 -2.50 31.18 -34.33
CA GLY A 56 -1.70 32.24 -34.96
C GLY A 56 -0.18 32.04 -34.91
N THR A 57 0.33 31.09 -34.11
CA THR A 57 1.77 30.91 -33.83
C THR A 57 2.26 29.46 -34.03
N PRO A 58 1.99 28.81 -35.18
CA PRO A 58 2.25 27.38 -35.38
C PRO A 58 3.75 26.97 -35.35
N GLY A 59 4.67 27.92 -35.46
CA GLY A 59 6.12 27.71 -35.37
C GLY A 59 6.77 28.13 -34.04
N GLU A 60 5.96 28.47 -33.03
CA GLU A 60 6.44 28.72 -31.67
C GLU A 60 6.88 27.39 -31.03
N LEU A 61 8.10 27.35 -30.52
CA LEU A 61 8.68 26.15 -29.89
C LEU A 61 8.02 25.91 -28.52
N GLN A 62 7.82 24.64 -28.17
CA GLN A 62 7.23 24.22 -26.90
C GLN A 62 8.12 23.12 -26.27
N PRO A 63 8.31 23.13 -24.94
CA PRO A 63 9.12 22.16 -24.20
C PRO A 63 8.34 20.85 -23.96
N TYR A 64 7.91 20.18 -25.04
CA TYR A 64 7.24 18.89 -24.93
C TYR A 64 8.17 17.73 -24.49
N PRO A 65 9.48 17.68 -24.85
CA PRO A 65 10.38 16.65 -24.34
C PRO A 65 10.56 16.72 -22.82
N GLU A 66 10.67 17.94 -22.27
CA GLU A 66 10.82 18.19 -20.84
C GLU A 66 9.57 17.80 -20.02
N LEU A 67 8.41 17.66 -20.66
CA LEU A 67 7.17 17.20 -20.04
C LEU A 67 6.96 15.67 -20.15
N GLY A 68 7.82 14.97 -20.90
CA GLY A 68 7.80 13.52 -21.09
C GLY A 68 7.21 13.01 -22.42
N LEU A 69 6.90 13.90 -23.37
CA LEU A 69 6.36 13.53 -24.69
C LEU A 69 7.46 13.28 -25.73
N LYS A 70 7.24 12.30 -26.60
CA LYS A 70 8.08 12.00 -27.77
C LYS A 70 7.67 12.87 -28.97
N ASP A 71 8.58 13.03 -29.95
CA ASP A 71 8.34 13.83 -31.16
C ASP A 71 7.07 13.38 -31.92
N ASP A 72 6.84 12.07 -32.02
CA ASP A 72 5.68 11.48 -32.70
C ASP A 72 4.38 11.64 -31.90
N GLU A 73 4.46 11.58 -30.56
CA GLU A 73 3.35 11.92 -29.68
C GLU A 73 2.95 13.40 -29.84
N TYR A 74 3.92 14.33 -29.84
CA TYR A 74 3.68 15.76 -30.05
C TYR A 74 3.12 16.08 -31.45
N ASP A 75 3.68 15.48 -32.51
CA ASP A 75 3.15 15.63 -33.87
C ASP A 75 1.71 15.10 -33.99
N ARG A 76 1.37 14.01 -33.29
CA ARG A 76 -0.01 13.48 -33.24
C ARG A 76 -0.96 14.44 -32.51
N ILE A 77 -0.55 15.04 -31.40
CA ILE A 77 -1.31 16.09 -30.70
C ILE A 77 -1.59 17.27 -31.66
N ARG A 78 -0.58 17.72 -32.42
CA ARG A 78 -0.76 18.79 -33.41
C ARG A 78 -1.74 18.43 -34.52
N GLN A 79 -1.78 17.18 -34.95
CA GLN A 79 -2.73 16.68 -35.94
C GLN A 79 -4.16 16.65 -35.38
N ILE A 80 -4.36 16.10 -34.17
CA ILE A 80 -5.64 16.05 -33.47
C ILE A 80 -6.24 17.45 -33.30
N LEU A 81 -5.42 18.43 -32.90
CA LEU A 81 -5.86 19.81 -32.68
C LEU A 81 -5.92 20.66 -33.96
N SER A 82 -5.25 20.22 -35.04
CA SER A 82 -5.04 20.99 -36.28
C SER A 82 -4.32 22.35 -36.10
N ARG A 83 -3.54 22.48 -35.01
CA ARG A 83 -2.70 23.62 -34.62
C ARG A 83 -1.67 23.14 -33.58
N ARG A 84 -0.77 24.01 -33.10
CA ARG A 84 -0.03 23.69 -31.87
C ARG A 84 -1.00 23.64 -30.67
N PRO A 85 -0.77 22.78 -29.66
CA PRO A 85 -1.49 22.88 -28.39
C PRO A 85 -1.19 24.21 -27.68
N THR A 86 -2.09 24.67 -26.82
CA THR A 86 -1.75 25.67 -25.81
C THR A 86 -0.82 25.07 -24.75
N GLN A 87 -0.22 25.89 -23.89
CA GLN A 87 0.50 25.41 -22.70
C GLN A 87 -0.37 24.50 -21.81
N ALA A 88 -1.64 24.85 -21.59
CA ALA A 88 -2.58 24.06 -20.81
C ALA A 88 -2.89 22.72 -21.48
N GLU A 89 -3.20 22.73 -22.78
CA GLU A 89 -3.47 21.49 -23.53
C GLU A 89 -2.24 20.59 -23.59
N LEU A 90 -1.04 21.16 -23.80
CA LEU A 90 0.19 20.36 -23.86
C LEU A 90 0.45 19.68 -22.51
N ALA A 91 0.26 20.38 -21.39
CA ALA A 91 0.33 19.78 -20.06
C ALA A 91 -0.70 18.65 -19.91
N MET A 92 -1.97 18.88 -20.29
CA MET A 92 -3.02 17.86 -20.22
C MET A 92 -2.67 16.60 -21.03
N TYR A 93 -2.21 16.76 -22.27
CA TYR A 93 -1.78 15.62 -23.10
C TYR A 93 -0.57 14.91 -22.52
N SER A 94 0.44 15.64 -22.04
CA SER A 94 1.66 15.05 -21.47
C SER A 94 1.37 14.18 -20.25
N ILE A 95 0.38 14.57 -19.45
CA ILE A 95 -0.02 13.84 -18.26
C ILE A 95 -0.92 12.66 -18.64
N MET A 96 -1.97 12.86 -19.45
CA MET A 96 -2.89 11.77 -19.82
C MET A 96 -2.24 10.71 -20.71
N TRP A 97 -1.23 11.07 -21.52
CA TRP A 97 -0.43 10.14 -22.32
C TRP A 97 0.86 9.67 -21.61
N SER A 98 1.03 9.95 -20.32
CA SER A 98 2.09 9.35 -19.48
C SER A 98 1.91 7.82 -19.37
N GLU A 99 2.95 7.09 -18.96
CA GLU A 99 2.81 5.63 -18.77
C GLU A 99 1.81 5.32 -17.63
N HIS A 100 1.85 6.10 -16.56
CA HIS A 100 0.99 5.94 -15.38
C HIS A 100 -0.50 6.16 -15.66
N CYS A 101 -0.89 7.17 -16.47
CA CYS A 101 -2.32 7.36 -16.83
C CYS A 101 -2.77 6.48 -18.00
N SER A 102 -1.97 6.39 -19.08
CA SER A 102 -2.43 5.74 -20.32
C SER A 102 -2.22 4.22 -20.36
N TYR A 103 -1.36 3.69 -19.47
CA TYR A 103 -0.92 2.30 -19.49
C TYR A 103 -0.31 1.90 -20.85
N LYS A 104 0.32 2.85 -21.56
CA LYS A 104 0.68 2.72 -22.99
C LYS A 104 1.53 1.49 -23.35
N SER A 105 2.33 0.97 -22.42
CA SER A 105 3.14 -0.25 -22.60
C SER A 105 2.45 -1.51 -22.07
N SER A 106 1.58 -1.41 -21.06
CA SER A 106 0.91 -2.56 -20.42
C SER A 106 -0.45 -2.91 -21.02
N LYS A 107 -1.20 -1.93 -21.56
CA LYS A 107 -2.59 -2.05 -22.05
C LYS A 107 -2.80 -3.12 -23.13
N VAL A 108 -1.76 -3.54 -23.85
CA VAL A 108 -1.82 -4.66 -24.82
C VAL A 108 -1.82 -6.03 -24.14
N HIS A 109 -1.17 -6.17 -22.98
CA HIS A 109 -1.07 -7.41 -22.21
C HIS A 109 -2.26 -7.56 -21.25
N LEU A 110 -2.66 -6.48 -20.58
CA LEU A 110 -3.75 -6.47 -19.58
C LEU A 110 -5.11 -6.91 -20.14
N ARG A 111 -5.31 -6.84 -21.47
CA ARG A 111 -6.48 -7.40 -22.16
C ARG A 111 -6.74 -8.86 -21.83
N GLN A 112 -5.70 -9.64 -21.51
CA GLN A 112 -5.84 -11.04 -21.11
C GLN A 112 -6.76 -11.22 -19.89
N PHE A 113 -6.83 -10.26 -18.97
CA PHE A 113 -7.74 -10.33 -17.82
C PHE A 113 -9.22 -10.26 -18.23
N GLY A 114 -9.55 -9.56 -19.32
CA GLY A 114 -10.89 -9.56 -19.91
C GLY A 114 -11.13 -10.74 -20.87
N GLU A 115 -10.15 -11.05 -21.73
CA GLU A 115 -10.24 -12.13 -22.73
C GLU A 115 -10.31 -13.54 -22.10
N LYS A 116 -9.70 -13.72 -20.92
CA LYS A 116 -9.70 -14.98 -20.15
C LYS A 116 -10.54 -14.90 -18.88
N ALA A 117 -11.35 -13.84 -18.70
CA ALA A 117 -12.18 -13.67 -17.51
C ALA A 117 -13.07 -14.91 -17.30
N PRO A 118 -12.98 -15.59 -16.14
CA PRO A 118 -13.92 -16.65 -15.81
C PRO A 118 -15.33 -16.04 -15.64
N PRO A 119 -16.41 -16.74 -16.03
CA PRO A 119 -17.77 -16.27 -15.80
C PRO A 119 -18.01 -16.02 -14.31
N SER A 120 -18.56 -14.86 -13.97
CA SER A 120 -18.89 -14.48 -12.59
C SER A 120 -20.20 -13.73 -12.54
N ASP A 121 -21.19 -14.32 -11.85
CA ASP A 121 -22.47 -13.69 -11.56
C ASP A 121 -22.37 -12.63 -10.43
N ARG A 122 -21.17 -12.48 -9.82
CA ARG A 122 -20.92 -11.54 -8.72
C ARG A 122 -20.34 -10.20 -9.19
N LEU A 123 -19.79 -10.08 -10.39
CA LEU A 123 -19.09 -8.87 -10.82
C LEU A 123 -20.10 -7.79 -11.27
N LEU A 124 -20.28 -6.74 -10.46
CA LEU A 124 -21.18 -5.62 -10.76
C LEU A 124 -20.49 -4.52 -11.57
N ALA A 125 -19.21 -4.28 -11.29
CA ALA A 125 -18.32 -3.39 -12.03
C ALA A 125 -16.92 -3.99 -12.07
N GLY A 126 -16.19 -3.79 -13.17
CA GLY A 126 -14.86 -4.38 -13.37
C GLY A 126 -13.91 -3.44 -14.08
N ILE A 127 -12.94 -4.01 -14.81
CA ILE A 127 -11.89 -3.28 -15.54
C ILE A 127 -12.49 -2.16 -16.41
N GLY A 128 -12.15 -0.92 -16.10
CA GLY A 128 -12.64 0.29 -16.76
C GLY A 128 -13.27 1.30 -15.79
N GLU A 129 -13.83 0.83 -14.67
CA GLU A 129 -14.23 1.66 -13.54
C GLU A 129 -13.07 1.90 -12.56
N ASN A 130 -13.23 2.83 -11.62
CA ASN A 130 -12.12 3.25 -10.73
C ASN A 130 -11.67 2.11 -9.81
N ALA A 131 -12.61 1.31 -9.31
CA ALA A 131 -12.36 0.08 -8.57
C ALA A 131 -13.40 -1.01 -8.93
N GLY A 132 -13.00 -2.27 -8.81
CA GLY A 132 -13.86 -3.41 -9.14
C GLY A 132 -14.85 -3.74 -8.01
N VAL A 133 -16.12 -3.97 -8.35
CA VAL A 133 -17.23 -4.15 -7.41
C VAL A 133 -17.81 -5.56 -7.51
N VAL A 134 -17.84 -6.26 -6.38
CA VAL A 134 -18.22 -7.66 -6.26
C VAL A 134 -19.39 -7.82 -5.30
N GLN A 135 -20.48 -8.43 -5.78
CA GLN A 135 -21.64 -8.75 -4.98
C GLN A 135 -21.34 -9.90 -4.01
N VAL A 136 -21.58 -9.66 -2.73
CA VAL A 136 -21.33 -10.62 -1.65
C VAL A 136 -22.63 -11.22 -1.09
N SER A 137 -23.74 -10.48 -1.16
CA SER A 137 -25.11 -10.94 -0.88
C SER A 137 -26.15 -10.23 -1.77
N ASP A 138 -27.43 -10.59 -1.67
CA ASP A 138 -28.52 -9.92 -2.41
C ASP A 138 -28.63 -8.41 -2.11
N GLU A 139 -28.25 -7.99 -0.90
CA GLU A 139 -28.36 -6.60 -0.43
C GLU A 139 -27.01 -5.84 -0.48
N LEU A 140 -25.87 -6.54 -0.35
CA LEU A 140 -24.53 -5.93 -0.20
C LEU A 140 -23.54 -6.34 -1.30
N ALA A 141 -22.74 -5.35 -1.68
CA ALA A 141 -21.54 -5.51 -2.49
C ALA A 141 -20.31 -4.97 -1.74
N VAL A 142 -19.14 -5.32 -2.25
CA VAL A 142 -17.83 -4.94 -1.75
C VAL A 142 -16.99 -4.47 -2.93
N THR A 143 -16.21 -3.42 -2.70
CA THR A 143 -15.18 -2.95 -3.64
C THR A 143 -13.82 -3.03 -2.96
N PHE A 144 -12.80 -3.39 -3.74
CA PHE A 144 -11.42 -3.48 -3.28
C PHE A 144 -10.46 -3.23 -4.44
N LYS A 145 -9.39 -2.50 -4.17
CA LYS A 145 -8.35 -2.15 -5.14
C LYS A 145 -7.03 -1.98 -4.41
N VAL A 146 -5.94 -2.34 -5.07
CA VAL A 146 -4.57 -2.05 -4.63
C VAL A 146 -3.87 -1.14 -5.64
N GLU A 147 -3.22 -0.09 -5.14
CA GLU A 147 -2.41 0.85 -5.91
C GLU A 147 -0.98 0.91 -5.39
N SER A 148 -0.12 1.69 -6.06
CA SER A 148 1.29 1.92 -5.68
C SER A 148 1.59 3.41 -5.58
N HIS A 149 2.44 3.80 -4.63
CA HIS A 149 2.93 5.18 -4.49
C HIS A 149 4.47 5.24 -4.33
N ASN A 150 5.16 4.33 -5.01
CA ASN A 150 6.59 4.00 -4.87
C ASN A 150 7.55 5.21 -4.95
N HIS A 151 7.59 5.91 -6.11
CA HIS A 151 8.57 6.98 -6.33
C HIS A 151 8.43 8.13 -5.31
N PRO A 152 7.22 8.63 -4.98
CA PRO A 152 7.08 9.63 -3.91
C PRO A 152 7.48 9.07 -2.54
N SER A 153 7.11 7.83 -2.19
CA SER A 153 7.50 7.20 -0.91
C SER A 153 9.02 6.95 -0.77
N PHE A 154 9.79 6.96 -1.87
CA PHE A 154 11.25 6.97 -1.78
C PHE A 154 11.80 8.37 -1.46
N VAL A 155 11.25 9.40 -2.10
CA VAL A 155 11.70 10.80 -2.02
C VAL A 155 11.30 11.47 -0.70
N GLU A 156 10.05 11.30 -0.28
CA GLU A 156 9.49 11.78 0.99
C GLU A 156 8.61 10.65 1.56
N PRO A 157 9.16 9.80 2.44
CA PRO A 157 8.51 8.56 2.81
C PRO A 157 7.18 8.70 3.56
N TYR A 158 7.03 9.74 4.39
CA TYR A 158 5.81 9.94 5.18
C TYR A 158 4.65 10.39 4.29
N GLN A 159 4.86 11.44 3.53
CA GLN A 159 3.82 12.02 2.68
C GLN A 159 3.49 11.10 1.52
N GLY A 160 4.49 10.48 0.86
CA GLY A 160 4.23 9.51 -0.20
C GLY A 160 3.40 8.31 0.27
N ALA A 161 3.62 7.83 1.49
CA ALA A 161 2.80 6.78 2.10
C ALA A 161 1.39 7.26 2.43
N ALA A 162 1.28 8.43 3.07
CA ALA A 162 0.01 9.03 3.49
C ALA A 162 -0.92 9.32 2.30
N THR A 163 -0.40 9.92 1.22
CA THR A 163 -1.18 10.19 0.01
C THR A 163 -1.47 8.92 -0.80
N GLY A 164 -0.61 7.90 -0.72
CA GLY A 164 -0.90 6.55 -1.23
C GLY A 164 -2.15 5.94 -0.58
N VAL A 165 -2.28 6.03 0.76
CA VAL A 165 -3.49 5.60 1.48
C VAL A 165 -4.70 6.49 1.14
N GLY A 166 -4.52 7.81 1.06
CA GLY A 166 -5.60 8.74 0.71
C GLY A 166 -6.15 8.55 -0.70
N GLY A 167 -5.29 8.29 -1.69
CA GLY A 167 -5.68 8.00 -3.07
C GLY A 167 -6.59 6.79 -3.16
N ILE A 168 -6.14 5.64 -2.62
CA ILE A 168 -6.91 4.39 -2.70
C ILE A 168 -8.22 4.44 -1.91
N VAL A 169 -8.32 5.28 -0.88
CA VAL A 169 -9.56 5.56 -0.16
C VAL A 169 -10.57 6.32 -1.03
N ARG A 170 -10.11 7.27 -1.86
CA ARG A 170 -10.99 8.03 -2.77
C ARG A 170 -11.51 7.21 -3.95
N ASP A 171 -10.72 6.29 -4.50
CA ASP A 171 -11.18 5.31 -5.50
C ASP A 171 -12.42 4.54 -5.00
N ILE A 172 -12.30 4.01 -3.78
CA ILE A 172 -13.33 3.22 -3.11
C ILE A 172 -14.57 4.09 -2.85
N LEU A 173 -14.37 5.33 -2.42
CA LEU A 173 -15.45 6.30 -2.20
C LEU A 173 -16.19 6.67 -3.49
N ALA A 174 -15.47 6.83 -4.61
CA ALA A 174 -16.04 7.16 -5.92
C ALA A 174 -17.01 6.08 -6.44
N MET A 175 -16.80 4.81 -6.08
CA MET A 175 -17.72 3.72 -6.44
C MET A 175 -19.04 3.71 -5.64
N GLY A 176 -19.22 4.62 -4.67
CA GLY A 176 -20.40 4.66 -3.79
C GLY A 176 -20.21 3.94 -2.45
N ALA A 177 -19.00 3.44 -2.16
CA ALA A 177 -18.74 2.62 -0.98
C ALA A 177 -18.23 3.43 0.20
N ARG A 178 -18.55 2.95 1.41
CA ARG A 178 -17.87 3.39 2.63
C ARG A 178 -16.57 2.60 2.75
N PRO A 179 -15.39 3.23 2.79
CA PRO A 179 -14.14 2.59 3.18
C PRO A 179 -14.28 1.98 4.59
N VAL A 180 -13.83 0.72 4.78
CA VAL A 180 -13.95 -0.01 6.06
C VAL A 180 -12.64 -0.65 6.55
N ALA A 181 -11.63 -0.81 5.68
CA ALA A 181 -10.31 -1.31 6.06
C ALA A 181 -9.25 -0.96 5.00
N VAL A 182 -7.98 -1.09 5.38
CA VAL A 182 -6.80 -0.95 4.50
C VAL A 182 -5.79 -2.10 4.71
N MET A 183 -4.90 -2.29 3.74
CA MET A 183 -3.74 -3.19 3.84
C MET A 183 -2.52 -2.59 3.14
N ASP A 184 -1.31 -2.89 3.60
CA ASP A 184 -0.05 -2.34 3.07
C ASP A 184 0.98 -3.43 2.67
N PRO A 185 1.03 -3.82 1.38
CA PRO A 185 2.14 -4.61 0.83
C PRO A 185 3.38 -3.74 0.64
N LEU A 186 4.38 -3.88 1.50
CA LEU A 186 5.60 -3.07 1.51
C LEU A 186 6.84 -3.87 1.11
N ARG A 187 7.75 -3.26 0.34
CA ARG A 187 9.05 -3.83 -0.04
C ARG A 187 10.17 -2.80 0.11
N PHE A 188 11.25 -3.17 0.78
CA PHE A 188 12.40 -2.29 1.02
C PHE A 188 13.73 -2.97 0.70
N GLY A 189 14.80 -2.17 0.70
CA GLY A 189 16.18 -2.63 0.56
C GLY A 189 16.64 -3.58 1.66
N ALA A 190 17.95 -3.78 1.79
CA ALA A 190 18.50 -4.59 2.88
C ALA A 190 18.10 -3.98 4.24
N ALA A 191 17.67 -4.82 5.19
CA ALA A 191 17.05 -4.36 6.44
C ALA A 191 18.02 -3.60 7.37
N ASP A 192 19.32 -3.87 7.25
CA ASP A 192 20.41 -3.22 7.97
C ASP A 192 21.01 -2.01 7.23
N HIS A 193 20.56 -1.73 6.01
CA HIS A 193 21.05 -0.58 5.24
C HIS A 193 20.53 0.75 5.84
N PRO A 194 21.39 1.78 6.04
CA PRO A 194 21.00 3.03 6.69
C PRO A 194 19.81 3.75 6.02
N ASP A 195 19.71 3.68 4.69
CA ASP A 195 18.60 4.30 3.97
C ASP A 195 17.27 3.55 4.16
N THR A 196 17.31 2.23 4.36
CA THR A 196 16.12 1.44 4.67
C THR A 196 15.49 1.89 5.99
N ALA A 197 16.31 2.23 7.00
CA ALA A 197 15.82 2.77 8.26
C ALA A 197 15.14 4.15 8.10
N ARG A 198 15.57 4.99 7.15
CA ARG A 198 14.88 6.24 6.79
C ARG A 198 13.53 5.96 6.13
N VAL A 199 13.54 5.16 5.06
CA VAL A 199 12.35 4.95 4.22
C VAL A 199 11.27 4.18 4.99
N LEU A 200 11.61 3.04 5.59
CA LEU A 200 10.65 2.20 6.33
C LEU A 200 9.95 2.99 7.43
N THR A 201 10.71 3.68 8.29
CA THR A 201 10.15 4.41 9.43
C THR A 201 9.21 5.52 8.99
N GLY A 202 9.57 6.28 7.95
CA GLY A 202 8.69 7.33 7.41
C GLY A 202 7.46 6.76 6.71
N VAL A 203 7.60 5.68 5.93
CA VAL A 203 6.47 4.99 5.29
C VAL A 203 5.46 4.48 6.33
N VAL A 204 5.92 3.74 7.34
CA VAL A 204 5.06 3.19 8.39
C VAL A 204 4.35 4.31 9.15
N ALA A 205 5.06 5.38 9.50
CA ALA A 205 4.46 6.54 10.14
C ALA A 205 3.42 7.24 9.24
N GLY A 206 3.62 7.26 7.91
CA GLY A 206 2.66 7.82 6.95
C GLY A 206 1.40 6.98 6.76
N VAL A 207 1.54 5.66 6.61
CA VAL A 207 0.41 4.71 6.54
C VAL A 207 -0.44 4.80 7.80
N GLY A 208 0.20 4.69 8.97
CA GLY A 208 -0.49 4.80 10.26
C GLY A 208 -1.09 6.20 10.47
N GLY A 209 -0.35 7.25 10.16
CA GLY A 209 -0.80 8.64 10.31
C GLY A 209 -2.09 8.92 9.54
N TYR A 210 -2.20 8.47 8.29
CA TYR A 210 -3.40 8.70 7.47
C TYR A 210 -4.55 7.74 7.84
N GLY A 211 -4.28 6.43 7.92
CA GLY A 211 -5.30 5.41 8.22
C GLY A 211 -5.95 5.59 9.60
N ASN A 212 -5.14 5.86 10.64
CA ASN A 212 -5.64 6.06 11.99
C ASN A 212 -6.49 7.34 12.10
N CYS A 213 -6.11 8.43 11.41
CA CYS A 213 -6.89 9.68 11.42
C CYS A 213 -8.22 9.57 10.66
N LEU A 214 -8.29 8.77 9.60
CA LEU A 214 -9.54 8.42 8.93
C LEU A 214 -10.48 7.55 9.79
N GLY A 215 -9.89 6.81 10.74
CA GLY A 215 -10.59 5.74 11.47
C GLY A 215 -10.84 4.53 10.57
N LEU A 216 -9.81 4.08 9.84
CA LEU A 216 -9.80 2.82 9.10
C LEU A 216 -8.82 1.84 9.76
N PRO A 217 -9.26 0.61 10.09
CA PRO A 217 -8.35 -0.41 10.58
C PRO A 217 -7.45 -0.90 9.45
N ASN A 218 -6.16 -1.02 9.72
CA ASN A 218 -5.28 -1.84 8.90
C ASN A 218 -5.47 -3.31 9.33
N ILE A 219 -5.76 -4.20 8.38
CA ILE A 219 -6.17 -5.59 8.65
C ILE A 219 -5.19 -6.64 8.12
N GLY A 220 -4.20 -6.25 7.31
CA GLY A 220 -3.24 -7.15 6.70
C GLY A 220 -2.21 -6.40 5.86
N GLY A 221 -1.24 -7.10 5.29
CA GLY A 221 -0.16 -6.49 4.54
C GLY A 221 1.07 -7.40 4.52
N GLU A 222 2.16 -6.93 3.94
CA GLU A 222 3.41 -7.69 3.83
C GLU A 222 4.60 -6.77 4.09
N LEU A 223 5.69 -7.33 4.61
CA LEU A 223 6.95 -6.60 4.79
C LEU A 223 8.13 -7.50 4.42
N VAL A 224 8.70 -7.24 3.24
CA VAL A 224 9.86 -7.97 2.70
C VAL A 224 11.03 -7.01 2.48
N PHE A 225 12.21 -7.48 2.84
CA PHE A 225 13.50 -6.82 2.65
C PHE A 225 14.32 -7.60 1.61
N ASP A 226 14.78 -6.90 0.58
CA ASP A 226 15.68 -7.44 -0.43
C ASP A 226 16.55 -6.32 -1.05
N PRO A 227 17.87 -6.51 -1.24
CA PRO A 227 18.74 -5.49 -1.81
C PRO A 227 18.28 -4.94 -3.18
N SER A 228 17.50 -5.71 -3.95
CA SER A 228 16.97 -5.25 -5.26
C SER A 228 16.03 -4.04 -5.17
N TYR A 229 15.40 -3.78 -4.02
CA TYR A 229 14.54 -2.62 -3.81
C TYR A 229 15.26 -1.39 -3.23
N GLN A 230 16.59 -1.43 -3.04
CA GLN A 230 17.31 -0.41 -2.26
C GLN A 230 17.16 1.03 -2.79
N GLY A 231 17.08 1.21 -4.12
CA GLY A 231 16.83 2.51 -4.76
C GLY A 231 15.39 2.72 -5.26
N ASN A 232 14.53 1.71 -5.12
CA ASN A 232 13.13 1.71 -5.56
C ASN A 232 12.29 0.86 -4.58
N PRO A 233 12.07 1.35 -3.35
CA PRO A 233 11.16 0.71 -2.41
C PRO A 233 9.74 0.74 -2.97
N LEU A 234 8.95 -0.28 -2.63
CA LEU A 234 7.56 -0.38 -3.06
C LEU A 234 6.66 -0.10 -1.87
N LEU A 235 5.78 0.88 -2.05
CA LEU A 235 4.63 1.12 -1.20
C LEU A 235 3.41 0.82 -2.05
N ASN A 236 2.81 -0.34 -1.83
CA ASN A 236 1.45 -0.58 -2.27
C ASN A 236 0.49 -0.24 -1.13
N ALA A 237 -0.71 0.25 -1.47
CA ALA A 237 -1.80 0.47 -0.54
C ALA A 237 -3.07 -0.15 -1.12
N LEU A 238 -3.77 -0.94 -0.32
CA LEU A 238 -5.09 -1.49 -0.63
C LEU A 238 -6.14 -0.83 0.27
N CYS A 239 -7.33 -0.60 -0.27
CA CYS A 239 -8.51 -0.27 0.52
C CYS A 239 -9.68 -1.20 0.18
N LEU A 240 -10.48 -1.51 1.21
CA LEU A 240 -11.70 -2.29 1.18
C LEU A 240 -12.88 -1.37 1.50
N GLY A 241 -13.94 -1.40 0.70
CA GLY A 241 -15.18 -0.66 0.95
C GLY A 241 -16.44 -1.49 0.77
N VAL A 242 -17.49 -1.12 1.51
CA VAL A 242 -18.80 -1.79 1.51
C VAL A 242 -19.88 -0.84 1.00
N LEU A 243 -20.78 -1.35 0.17
CA LEU A 243 -21.95 -0.60 -0.32
C LEU A 243 -23.20 -1.48 -0.44
N PRO A 244 -24.41 -0.92 -0.25
CA PRO A 244 -25.63 -1.51 -0.78
C PRO A 244 -25.53 -1.67 -2.30
N VAL A 245 -26.05 -2.77 -2.85
CA VAL A 245 -26.00 -3.06 -4.30
C VAL A 245 -26.61 -1.93 -5.14
N ASN A 246 -27.66 -1.27 -4.64
CA ASN A 246 -28.33 -0.16 -5.30
C ASN A 246 -27.62 1.21 -5.15
N ARG A 247 -26.54 1.31 -4.37
CA ARG A 247 -25.76 2.56 -4.19
C ARG A 247 -24.59 2.68 -5.17
N LEU A 248 -24.36 1.68 -6.03
CA LEU A 248 -23.26 1.70 -7.01
C LEU A 248 -23.33 2.98 -7.87
N GLN A 249 -22.27 3.80 -7.80
CA GLN A 249 -22.18 5.05 -8.54
C GLN A 249 -21.56 4.83 -9.93
N ASN A 250 -21.77 5.80 -10.81
CA ASN A 250 -21.21 5.86 -12.16
C ASN A 250 -20.36 7.13 -12.30
N LYS A 251 -19.26 7.08 -13.02
CA LYS A 251 -18.41 8.26 -13.29
C LYS A 251 -18.84 9.10 -14.49
N ALA A 252 -19.68 8.56 -15.39
CA ALA A 252 -20.02 9.21 -16.65
C ALA A 252 -20.76 10.54 -16.45
N ALA A 253 -20.24 11.62 -17.05
CA ALA A 253 -20.84 12.95 -17.06
C ALA A 253 -22.03 13.05 -18.03
N ALA A 254 -23.08 12.29 -17.75
CA ALA A 254 -24.31 12.29 -18.50
C ALA A 254 -25.19 13.53 -18.16
N GLY A 255 -26.11 13.85 -19.07
CA GLY A 255 -27.08 14.94 -18.91
C GLY A 255 -26.51 16.33 -19.24
N PRO A 256 -26.58 16.77 -20.52
CA PRO A 256 -26.23 18.13 -20.89
C PRO A 256 -27.04 19.17 -20.11
N GLY A 257 -26.35 20.17 -19.54
CA GLY A 257 -26.91 21.14 -18.60
C GLY A 257 -26.68 20.81 -17.12
N ASN A 258 -26.25 19.58 -16.79
CA ASN A 258 -25.83 19.25 -15.43
C ASN A 258 -24.62 20.09 -15.00
N VAL A 259 -24.58 20.46 -13.73
CA VAL A 259 -23.55 21.31 -13.12
C VAL A 259 -22.36 20.45 -12.74
N VAL A 260 -21.15 20.91 -13.08
CA VAL A 260 -19.89 20.30 -12.66
C VAL A 260 -19.41 21.02 -11.41
N VAL A 261 -19.33 20.29 -10.30
CA VAL A 261 -18.97 20.81 -8.97
C VAL A 261 -17.66 20.19 -8.53
N LEU A 262 -16.69 21.01 -8.13
CA LEU A 262 -15.50 20.56 -7.42
C LEU A 262 -15.78 20.60 -5.91
N MET A 263 -15.56 19.49 -5.23
CA MET A 263 -15.74 19.34 -3.78
C MET A 263 -14.43 18.91 -3.10
N GLY A 264 -14.16 19.39 -1.90
CA GLY A 264 -12.97 19.01 -1.11
C GLY A 264 -12.01 20.16 -0.81
N ALA A 265 -10.71 19.87 -0.83
CA ALA A 265 -9.65 20.83 -0.52
C ALA A 265 -9.42 21.89 -1.63
N LYS A 266 -8.69 22.95 -1.28
CA LYS A 266 -8.28 24.00 -2.24
C LYS A 266 -7.09 23.55 -3.08
N THR A 267 -7.14 23.87 -4.36
CA THR A 267 -6.11 23.52 -5.35
C THR A 267 -4.85 24.37 -5.16
N GLY A 268 -3.69 23.73 -5.02
CA GLY A 268 -2.37 24.35 -4.86
C GLY A 268 -1.34 23.76 -5.81
N ARG A 269 -0.07 24.19 -5.72
CA ARG A 269 1.04 23.70 -6.58
C ARG A 269 1.57 22.31 -6.19
N ASP A 270 0.68 21.41 -5.78
CA ASP A 270 1.03 20.07 -5.29
C ASP A 270 1.16 19.08 -6.46
N GLY A 271 2.20 18.24 -6.46
CA GLY A 271 2.36 17.13 -7.40
C GLY A 271 2.48 17.48 -8.88
N ILE A 272 2.65 18.75 -9.27
CA ILE A 272 2.70 19.12 -10.69
C ILE A 272 3.88 18.42 -11.38
N GLY A 273 3.58 17.48 -12.29
CA GLY A 273 4.56 16.63 -12.97
C GLY A 273 4.88 15.30 -12.27
N GLY A 274 4.20 14.97 -11.17
CA GLY A 274 4.36 13.69 -10.45
C GLY A 274 4.11 12.50 -11.36
N VAL A 275 2.92 12.43 -11.96
CA VAL A 275 2.54 11.38 -12.91
C VAL A 275 3.43 11.31 -14.16
N SER A 276 3.72 12.46 -14.81
CA SER A 276 4.38 12.47 -16.13
C SER A 276 5.91 12.47 -16.08
N VAL A 277 6.54 12.95 -14.99
CA VAL A 277 8.00 13.10 -14.87
C VAL A 277 8.60 12.28 -13.71
N LEU A 278 7.88 12.08 -12.60
CA LEU A 278 8.40 11.25 -11.48
C LEU A 278 8.05 9.77 -11.66
N ALA A 279 6.78 9.43 -11.89
CA ALA A 279 6.31 8.05 -11.98
C ALA A 279 6.51 7.40 -13.36
N SER A 280 6.83 8.19 -14.39
CA SER A 280 7.04 7.72 -15.77
C SER A 280 8.51 7.77 -16.23
N ALA A 281 9.46 7.93 -15.30
CA ALA A 281 10.89 7.98 -15.58
C ALA A 281 11.72 7.26 -14.51
N THR A 282 12.98 6.96 -14.83
CA THR A 282 13.93 6.26 -13.94
C THR A 282 14.65 7.24 -13.00
N PHE A 283 15.15 6.76 -11.86
CA PHE A 283 15.99 7.57 -10.99
C PHE A 283 17.45 7.63 -11.46
N ASP A 284 18.00 8.85 -11.48
CA ASP A 284 19.41 9.19 -11.69
C ASP A 284 20.05 9.67 -10.37
N GLU A 285 21.39 9.70 -10.30
CA GLU A 285 22.19 10.05 -9.08
C GLU A 285 21.95 11.47 -8.51
N GLY A 286 21.16 12.33 -9.18
CA GLY A 286 20.85 13.71 -8.77
C GLY A 286 19.41 13.97 -8.31
N SER A 287 18.65 12.92 -7.96
CA SER A 287 17.19 13.03 -7.73
C SER A 287 16.74 13.88 -6.52
N GLU A 288 17.65 14.29 -5.63
CA GLU A 288 17.33 15.07 -4.42
C GLU A 288 16.67 16.43 -4.69
N GLU A 289 16.91 17.04 -5.85
CA GLU A 289 16.35 18.36 -6.21
C GLU A 289 14.82 18.36 -6.38
N ARG A 290 14.18 17.18 -6.44
CA ARG A 290 12.74 17.04 -6.73
C ARG A 290 11.82 17.08 -5.50
N ARG A 291 12.36 17.21 -4.29
CA ARG A 291 11.56 17.28 -3.03
C ARG A 291 10.42 18.34 -3.01
N PRO A 292 10.50 19.52 -3.66
CA PRO A 292 9.43 20.53 -3.60
C PRO A 292 8.11 20.15 -4.29
N SER A 293 8.04 19.03 -5.01
CA SER A 293 6.82 18.60 -5.74
C SER A 293 5.97 17.58 -4.98
N VAL A 294 6.38 17.13 -3.79
CA VAL A 294 5.65 16.08 -3.06
C VAL A 294 4.35 16.64 -2.48
N GLN A 295 3.25 15.93 -2.76
CA GLN A 295 1.92 16.20 -2.24
C GLN A 295 1.91 16.09 -0.69
N VAL A 296 0.99 16.79 -0.02
CA VAL A 296 0.75 16.63 1.42
C VAL A 296 -0.72 16.28 1.62
N GLY A 297 -0.99 15.22 2.38
CA GLY A 297 -2.35 14.76 2.66
C GLY A 297 -2.94 15.36 3.94
N ASP A 298 -4.24 15.62 3.93
CA ASP A 298 -5.06 16.02 5.09
C ASP A 298 -6.14 14.96 5.38
N PRO A 299 -5.84 13.93 6.19
CA PRO A 299 -6.81 12.86 6.49
C PRO A 299 -8.05 13.38 7.25
N PHE A 300 -8.00 14.55 7.88
CA PHE A 300 -9.17 15.13 8.55
C PHE A 300 -10.14 15.72 7.52
N MET A 301 -9.63 16.37 6.47
CA MET A 301 -10.46 16.80 5.34
C MET A 301 -11.03 15.59 4.57
N GLU A 302 -10.21 14.56 4.32
CA GLU A 302 -10.67 13.31 3.69
C GLU A 302 -11.79 12.64 4.50
N LYS A 303 -11.69 12.62 5.84
CA LYS A 303 -12.77 12.09 6.68
C LYS A 303 -14.08 12.86 6.52
N LEU A 304 -14.04 14.19 6.46
CA LEU A 304 -15.24 15.01 6.22
C LEU A 304 -15.79 14.81 4.81
N LEU A 305 -14.91 14.63 3.82
CA LEU A 305 -15.23 14.35 2.43
C LEU A 305 -15.95 13.01 2.26
N ILE A 306 -15.50 11.96 2.95
CA ILE A 306 -16.16 10.64 3.00
C ILE A 306 -17.60 10.76 3.52
N GLU A 307 -17.82 11.37 4.69
CA GLU A 307 -19.17 11.47 5.26
C GLU A 307 -20.09 12.36 4.41
N ALA A 308 -19.56 13.43 3.81
CA ALA A 308 -20.30 14.26 2.86
C ALA A 308 -20.72 13.46 1.62
N CYS A 309 -19.81 12.72 0.97
CA CYS A 309 -20.13 11.90 -0.21
C CYS A 309 -21.19 10.85 0.10
N LEU A 310 -21.07 10.15 1.23
CA LEU A 310 -22.03 9.10 1.61
C LEU A 310 -23.44 9.67 1.86
N GLU A 311 -23.56 10.86 2.46
CA GLU A 311 -24.86 11.56 2.59
C GLU A 311 -25.41 12.05 1.24
N LEU A 312 -24.55 12.46 0.31
CA LEU A 312 -24.97 12.79 -1.06
C LEU A 312 -25.51 11.57 -1.82
N TYR A 313 -24.92 10.39 -1.63
CA TYR A 313 -25.40 9.15 -2.25
C TYR A 313 -26.72 8.69 -1.65
N ASP A 314 -26.85 8.69 -0.32
CA ASP A 314 -28.09 8.28 0.37
C ASP A 314 -29.28 9.22 0.11
N ALA A 315 -29.00 10.47 -0.30
CA ALA A 315 -30.01 11.42 -0.75
C ALA A 315 -30.19 11.47 -2.29
N GLU A 316 -29.54 10.59 -3.04
CA GLU A 316 -29.59 10.49 -4.52
C GLU A 316 -29.28 11.83 -5.23
N LEU A 317 -28.35 12.62 -4.68
CA LEU A 317 -28.10 14.01 -5.11
C LEU A 317 -27.11 14.15 -6.28
N VAL A 318 -26.41 13.08 -6.66
CA VAL A 318 -25.32 13.08 -7.63
C VAL A 318 -25.68 12.19 -8.82
N VAL A 319 -25.35 12.63 -10.04
CA VAL A 319 -25.55 11.89 -11.31
C VAL A 319 -24.30 11.08 -11.67
N GLY A 320 -23.12 11.64 -11.38
CA GLY A 320 -21.87 10.92 -11.45
C GLY A 320 -20.77 11.58 -10.63
N ILE A 321 -19.78 10.80 -10.23
CA ILE A 321 -18.66 11.23 -9.38
C ILE A 321 -17.34 10.66 -9.89
N GLN A 322 -16.26 11.43 -9.75
CA GLN A 322 -14.88 10.99 -9.94
C GLN A 322 -14.00 11.55 -8.82
N ASP A 323 -12.99 10.80 -8.40
CA ASP A 323 -11.93 11.31 -7.54
C ASP A 323 -10.99 12.26 -8.31
N LEU A 324 -10.11 12.94 -7.58
CA LEU A 324 -8.95 13.64 -8.14
C LEU A 324 -7.66 13.07 -7.54
N GLY A 325 -7.23 11.91 -8.04
CA GLY A 325 -5.88 11.37 -7.83
C GLY A 325 -4.82 11.99 -8.75
N GLY A 326 -3.98 11.14 -9.35
CA GLY A 326 -2.98 11.55 -10.33
C GLY A 326 -3.60 12.34 -11.49
N ALA A 327 -2.87 13.34 -12.00
CA ALA A 327 -3.36 14.29 -13.02
C ALA A 327 -4.55 15.19 -12.63
N GLY A 328 -5.13 15.04 -11.43
CA GLY A 328 -6.08 15.97 -10.82
C GLY A 328 -7.27 16.34 -11.70
N LEU A 329 -7.52 17.64 -11.87
CA LEU A 329 -8.64 18.15 -12.68
C LEU A 329 -8.56 17.72 -14.15
N THR A 330 -7.35 17.48 -14.69
CA THR A 330 -7.20 16.98 -16.06
C THR A 330 -7.85 15.60 -16.20
N CYS A 331 -7.55 14.66 -15.29
CA CYS A 331 -8.13 13.33 -15.31
C CYS A 331 -9.65 13.40 -15.18
N ALA A 332 -10.11 13.99 -14.07
CA ALA A 332 -11.51 13.96 -13.69
C ALA A 332 -12.43 14.63 -14.73
N LEU A 333 -12.01 15.73 -15.37
CA LEU A 333 -12.80 16.39 -16.40
C LEU A 333 -12.80 15.64 -17.75
N THR A 334 -11.72 14.92 -18.07
CA THR A 334 -11.57 14.27 -19.39
C THR A 334 -12.21 12.89 -19.41
N GLU A 335 -11.95 12.06 -18.39
CA GLU A 335 -12.51 10.71 -18.30
C GLU A 335 -14.03 10.72 -18.18
N THR A 336 -14.58 11.56 -17.30
CA THR A 336 -16.04 11.61 -17.06
C THR A 336 -16.80 12.10 -18.30
N ALA A 337 -16.25 13.07 -19.03
CA ALA A 337 -16.82 13.55 -20.30
C ALA A 337 -16.65 12.51 -21.44
N ALA A 338 -15.50 11.87 -21.55
CA ALA A 338 -15.24 10.83 -22.56
C ALA A 338 -16.18 9.62 -22.36
N ALA A 339 -16.33 9.12 -21.13
CA ALA A 339 -17.20 7.99 -20.78
C ALA A 339 -18.68 8.22 -21.14
N ALA A 340 -19.14 9.48 -21.11
CA ALA A 340 -20.50 9.86 -21.50
C ALA A 340 -20.64 10.28 -22.98
N GLY A 341 -19.53 10.43 -23.72
CA GLY A 341 -19.52 11.05 -25.06
C GLY A 341 -19.92 12.53 -25.08
N THR A 342 -20.02 13.17 -23.91
CA THR A 342 -20.43 14.56 -23.73
C THR A 342 -19.23 15.50 -23.83
N GLY A 343 -19.48 16.81 -23.68
CA GLY A 343 -18.44 17.80 -23.46
C GLY A 343 -18.58 18.42 -22.08
N MET A 344 -17.68 19.34 -21.76
CA MET A 344 -17.81 20.20 -20.57
C MET A 344 -17.36 21.60 -20.89
N ARG A 345 -18.01 22.59 -20.26
CA ARG A 345 -17.54 23.98 -20.21
C ARG A 345 -17.12 24.29 -18.78
N VAL A 346 -15.86 24.68 -18.58
CA VAL A 346 -15.25 24.87 -17.25
C VAL A 346 -14.61 26.25 -17.13
N TRP A 347 -14.82 26.89 -15.98
CA TRP A 347 -14.35 28.23 -15.64
C TRP A 347 -13.27 28.14 -14.55
N LEU A 348 -11.99 28.23 -14.92
CA LEU A 348 -10.90 28.08 -13.96
C LEU A 348 -10.89 29.19 -12.89
N GLU A 349 -11.41 30.38 -13.18
CA GLU A 349 -11.57 31.45 -12.18
C GLU A 349 -12.55 31.12 -11.04
N ARG A 350 -13.28 30.00 -11.14
CA ARG A 350 -14.15 29.47 -10.07
C ARG A 350 -13.49 28.36 -9.24
N VAL A 351 -12.35 27.80 -9.67
CA VAL A 351 -11.66 26.76 -8.91
C VAL A 351 -11.11 27.37 -7.61
N PRO A 352 -11.43 26.82 -6.42
CA PRO A 352 -10.88 27.34 -5.17
C PRO A 352 -9.36 27.12 -5.11
N LEU A 353 -8.58 28.19 -5.15
CA LEU A 353 -7.12 28.15 -5.11
C LEU A 353 -6.57 28.39 -3.70
N ARG A 354 -5.49 27.69 -3.35
CA ARG A 354 -4.61 27.99 -2.21
C ARG A 354 -3.64 29.13 -2.56
N GLU A 355 -3.24 29.21 -3.82
CA GLU A 355 -2.34 30.23 -4.36
C GLU A 355 -3.01 31.00 -5.51
N PRO A 356 -3.37 32.30 -5.34
CA PRO A 356 -4.03 33.08 -6.38
C PRO A 356 -3.20 33.36 -7.65
N SER A 357 -1.90 33.03 -7.62
CA SER A 357 -0.93 33.20 -8.70
C SER A 357 -0.77 31.95 -9.59
N MET A 358 -1.58 30.90 -9.41
CA MET A 358 -1.54 29.73 -10.30
C MET A 358 -2.01 30.07 -11.71
N GLU A 359 -1.27 29.60 -12.70
CA GLU A 359 -1.59 29.68 -14.12
C GLU A 359 -2.46 28.50 -14.57
N PRO A 360 -3.19 28.60 -15.71
CA PRO A 360 -4.17 27.59 -16.11
C PRO A 360 -3.68 26.14 -16.17
N HIS A 361 -2.46 25.95 -16.66
CA HIS A 361 -1.83 24.63 -16.76
C HIS A 361 -1.50 24.04 -15.37
N GLU A 362 -1.19 24.88 -14.39
CA GLU A 362 -0.86 24.49 -13.02
C GLU A 362 -2.13 24.12 -12.24
N ILE A 363 -3.25 24.82 -12.48
CA ILE A 363 -4.55 24.48 -11.89
C ILE A 363 -5.05 23.13 -12.42
N LEU A 364 -4.86 22.87 -13.72
CA LEU A 364 -5.29 21.62 -14.37
C LEU A 364 -4.40 20.42 -14.04
N ALA A 365 -3.09 20.63 -13.85
CA ALA A 365 -2.11 19.60 -13.53
C ALA A 365 -1.90 19.37 -12.01
N SER A 366 -2.56 20.15 -11.15
CA SER A 366 -2.43 20.06 -9.70
C SER A 366 -3.00 18.75 -9.16
N GLU A 367 -2.15 18.01 -8.44
CA GLU A 367 -2.46 16.75 -7.76
C GLU A 367 -2.72 17.00 -6.25
N SER A 368 -3.23 18.19 -5.87
CA SER A 368 -3.70 18.45 -4.50
C SER A 368 -4.70 17.38 -4.06
N GLN A 369 -4.54 16.90 -2.84
CA GLN A 369 -5.28 15.77 -2.30
C GLN A 369 -6.70 16.17 -1.85
N GLU A 370 -7.46 15.19 -1.34
CA GLU A 370 -8.81 15.37 -0.76
C GLU A 370 -9.79 16.15 -1.65
N ARG A 371 -9.94 15.76 -2.93
CA ARG A 371 -10.87 16.39 -3.87
C ARG A 371 -11.70 15.35 -4.65
N MET A 372 -12.96 15.67 -4.90
CA MET A 372 -13.90 14.93 -5.77
C MET A 372 -14.53 15.87 -6.81
N LEU A 373 -14.81 15.35 -8.01
CA LEU A 373 -15.61 15.99 -9.05
C LEU A 373 -17.03 15.39 -9.02
N LEU A 374 -18.06 16.23 -8.90
CA LEU A 374 -19.46 15.82 -8.94
C LEU A 374 -20.16 16.36 -10.18
N VAL A 375 -21.04 15.55 -10.78
CA VAL A 375 -22.00 15.95 -11.81
C VAL A 375 -23.38 15.95 -11.18
N VAL A 376 -24.06 17.11 -11.18
CA VAL A 376 -25.25 17.38 -10.35
C VAL A 376 -26.36 18.01 -11.20
N GLU A 377 -27.60 17.54 -11.05
CA GLU A 377 -28.76 18.18 -11.70
C GLU A 377 -28.95 19.61 -11.17
N PRO A 378 -29.25 20.64 -12.00
CA PRO A 378 -29.35 22.03 -11.55
C PRO A 378 -30.31 22.26 -10.37
N GLU A 379 -31.40 21.49 -10.30
CA GLU A 379 -32.40 21.54 -9.24
C GLU A 379 -31.89 20.97 -7.90
N LYS A 380 -30.87 20.12 -7.93
CA LYS A 380 -30.24 19.47 -6.77
C LYS A 380 -29.01 20.21 -6.25
N LEU A 381 -28.41 21.11 -7.03
CA LEU A 381 -27.20 21.87 -6.65
C LEU A 381 -27.32 22.51 -5.27
N ASP A 382 -28.46 23.13 -5.00
CA ASP A 382 -28.76 23.82 -3.74
C ASP A 382 -28.84 22.89 -2.52
N ALA A 383 -29.06 21.59 -2.73
CA ALA A 383 -28.97 20.57 -1.69
C ALA A 383 -27.52 20.09 -1.51
N VAL A 384 -26.81 19.82 -2.61
CA VAL A 384 -25.39 19.41 -2.58
C VAL A 384 -24.53 20.42 -1.83
N LEU A 385 -24.70 21.72 -2.12
CA LEU A 385 -23.93 22.79 -1.45
C LEU A 385 -24.23 22.87 0.06
N LYS A 386 -25.49 22.60 0.48
CA LYS A 386 -25.88 22.57 1.91
C LYS A 386 -25.32 21.35 2.63
N THR A 387 -25.25 20.19 1.98
CA THR A 387 -24.59 19.00 2.54
C THR A 387 -23.08 19.25 2.70
N ALA A 388 -22.42 19.86 1.71
CA ALA A 388 -21.01 20.23 1.83
C ALA A 388 -20.77 21.24 2.98
N GLU A 389 -21.61 22.29 3.09
CA GLU A 389 -21.56 23.27 4.18
C GLU A 389 -21.76 22.62 5.57
N LYS A 390 -22.71 21.69 5.70
CA LYS A 390 -22.97 20.92 6.93
C LYS A 390 -21.73 20.17 7.43
N TRP A 391 -20.96 19.58 6.51
CA TRP A 391 -19.73 18.83 6.83
C TRP A 391 -18.47 19.70 6.83
N GLY A 392 -18.58 21.01 6.56
CA GLY A 392 -17.43 21.92 6.50
C GLY A 392 -16.52 21.75 5.28
N VAL A 393 -17.00 21.04 4.25
CA VAL A 393 -16.27 20.75 3.01
C VAL A 393 -16.55 21.85 1.98
N TRP A 394 -15.54 22.31 1.24
CA TRP A 394 -15.79 23.27 0.15
C TRP A 394 -16.47 22.56 -1.01
N ALA A 395 -17.51 23.17 -1.58
CA ALA A 395 -18.09 22.76 -2.86
C ALA A 395 -18.29 24.00 -3.74
N THR A 396 -17.96 23.91 -5.03
CA THR A 396 -18.06 25.05 -5.95
C THR A 396 -18.42 24.61 -7.37
N ALA A 397 -19.43 25.24 -7.96
CA ALA A 397 -19.85 25.01 -9.35
C ALA A 397 -18.83 25.62 -10.34
N ILE A 398 -17.88 24.78 -10.79
CA ILE A 398 -16.78 25.17 -11.68
C ILE A 398 -17.12 25.03 -13.17
N GLY A 399 -18.19 24.32 -13.52
CA GLY A 399 -18.52 24.04 -14.93
C GLY A 399 -19.94 23.54 -15.16
N GLU A 400 -20.20 23.12 -16.39
CA GLU A 400 -21.44 22.49 -16.85
C GLU A 400 -21.12 21.43 -17.92
N VAL A 401 -21.93 20.36 -17.96
CA VAL A 401 -21.89 19.34 -19.01
C VAL A 401 -22.51 19.92 -20.28
N THR A 402 -21.83 19.78 -21.42
CA THR A 402 -22.30 20.25 -22.73
C THR A 402 -22.69 19.06 -23.62
N ALA A 403 -23.60 19.31 -24.56
CA ALA A 403 -24.09 18.28 -25.46
C ALA A 403 -23.01 17.78 -26.44
N PRO A 404 -23.14 16.55 -26.96
CA PRO A 404 -22.41 16.11 -28.14
C PRO A 404 -22.62 17.07 -29.32
N MET A 405 -21.69 17.05 -30.28
CA MET A 405 -21.73 17.95 -31.43
C MET A 405 -22.94 17.62 -32.35
N PRO A 406 -23.54 18.62 -33.04
CA PRO A 406 -24.76 18.40 -33.85
C PRO A 406 -24.62 17.43 -35.03
N ASP A 407 -23.38 17.08 -35.40
CA ASP A 407 -23.04 16.11 -36.44
C ASP A 407 -22.84 14.68 -35.91
N GLY A 408 -23.04 14.47 -34.60
CA GLY A 408 -22.91 13.18 -33.93
C GLY A 408 -21.52 12.87 -33.39
N GLN A 409 -20.56 13.81 -33.47
CA GLN A 409 -19.27 13.66 -32.79
C GLN A 409 -19.43 13.86 -31.27
N PRO A 410 -18.51 13.30 -30.44
CA PRO A 410 -18.46 13.60 -29.01
C PRO A 410 -18.40 15.11 -28.73
N GLY A 411 -18.84 15.51 -27.54
CA GLY A 411 -18.74 16.90 -27.11
C GLY A 411 -17.28 17.35 -26.94
N ARG A 412 -17.08 18.62 -26.61
CA ARG A 412 -15.75 19.20 -26.43
C ARG A 412 -15.52 19.66 -25.00
N LEU A 413 -14.30 19.48 -24.51
CA LEU A 413 -13.83 20.06 -23.26
C LEU A 413 -13.29 21.46 -23.55
N VAL A 414 -14.05 22.45 -23.11
CA VAL A 414 -13.85 23.88 -23.36
C VAL A 414 -13.56 24.55 -22.03
N ILE A 415 -12.31 24.94 -21.79
CA ILE A 415 -11.89 25.53 -20.51
C ILE A 415 -11.46 26.98 -20.72
N THR A 416 -12.00 27.88 -19.90
CA THR A 416 -11.69 29.31 -19.91
C THR A 416 -11.01 29.75 -18.62
N TRP A 417 -10.15 30.77 -18.75
CA TRP A 417 -9.54 31.50 -17.64
C TRP A 417 -9.66 33.00 -17.92
N ARG A 418 -10.36 33.74 -17.05
CA ARG A 418 -10.51 35.21 -17.16
C ARG A 418 -11.00 35.63 -18.56
N ASP A 419 -12.10 35.01 -19.00
CA ASP A 419 -12.72 35.16 -20.33
C ASP A 419 -11.84 34.75 -21.54
N GLN A 420 -10.66 34.16 -21.32
CA GLN A 420 -9.80 33.62 -22.39
C GLN A 420 -9.99 32.12 -22.55
N LEU A 421 -10.11 31.64 -23.79
CA LEU A 421 -10.16 30.21 -24.13
C LEU A 421 -8.75 29.60 -24.07
N VAL A 422 -8.50 28.73 -23.10
CA VAL A 422 -7.18 28.12 -22.83
C VAL A 422 -7.11 26.64 -23.20
N VAL A 423 -8.23 25.93 -23.25
CA VAL A 423 -8.33 24.53 -23.70
C VAL A 423 -9.57 24.38 -24.60
N ASP A 424 -9.39 23.77 -25.75
CA ASP A 424 -10.46 23.35 -26.65
C ASP A 424 -10.09 22.00 -27.30
N VAL A 425 -10.44 20.90 -26.63
CA VAL A 425 -10.03 19.52 -26.98
C VAL A 425 -11.23 18.56 -27.05
N PRO A 426 -11.17 17.50 -27.88
CA PRO A 426 -12.05 16.34 -27.69
C PRO A 426 -11.64 15.61 -26.39
N PRO A 427 -12.56 15.26 -25.47
CA PRO A 427 -12.20 14.52 -24.26
C PRO A 427 -11.55 13.16 -24.57
N GLY A 428 -12.15 12.40 -25.50
CA GLY A 428 -11.65 11.10 -25.91
C GLY A 428 -10.26 11.10 -26.53
N SER A 429 -9.75 12.23 -27.05
CA SER A 429 -8.39 12.24 -27.59
C SER A 429 -7.30 12.30 -26.51
N LEU A 430 -7.66 12.65 -25.28
CA LEU A 430 -6.78 12.57 -24.11
C LEU A 430 -6.78 11.16 -23.49
N VAL A 431 -7.92 10.45 -23.53
CA VAL A 431 -8.13 9.16 -22.84
C VAL A 431 -8.02 7.95 -23.79
N ASP A 432 -8.79 7.96 -24.89
CA ASP A 432 -8.95 6.83 -25.81
C ASP A 432 -7.87 6.82 -26.90
N ASP A 433 -7.56 7.99 -27.47
CA ASP A 433 -6.55 8.12 -28.54
C ASP A 433 -5.11 8.09 -28.01
N GLY A 434 -4.86 7.77 -26.74
CA GLY A 434 -3.51 7.63 -26.20
C GLY A 434 -2.61 6.70 -27.03
N PRO A 435 -1.28 6.88 -26.98
CA PRO A 435 -0.34 5.93 -27.57
C PRO A 435 -0.53 4.54 -26.97
N VAL A 436 -0.38 3.49 -27.80
CA VAL A 436 -0.39 2.10 -27.35
C VAL A 436 0.77 1.37 -28.03
N TYR A 437 1.71 0.90 -27.24
CA TYR A 437 2.96 0.32 -27.71
C TYR A 437 2.95 -1.20 -27.59
N ALA A 438 3.20 -1.88 -28.70
CA ALA A 438 3.70 -3.24 -28.69
C ALA A 438 5.23 -3.17 -28.49
N ARG A 439 5.66 -3.00 -27.23
CA ARG A 439 7.09 -2.94 -26.87
C ARG A 439 7.81 -4.24 -27.28
N PRO A 440 9.09 -4.19 -27.70
CA PRO A 440 9.85 -5.41 -27.95
C PRO A 440 9.99 -6.24 -26.66
N MET A 441 9.97 -7.56 -26.78
CA MET A 441 10.16 -8.49 -25.67
C MET A 441 11.30 -9.46 -26.00
N ARG A 442 12.12 -9.79 -25.01
CA ARG A 442 13.21 -10.76 -25.11
C ARG A 442 13.45 -11.38 -23.74
N GLU A 443 13.45 -12.70 -23.66
CA GLU A 443 13.84 -13.45 -22.46
C GLU A 443 15.21 -12.96 -21.90
N PRO A 444 15.35 -12.78 -20.56
CA PRO A 444 16.61 -12.38 -19.94
C PRO A 444 17.75 -13.36 -20.26
N ALA A 445 18.88 -12.85 -20.73
CA ALA A 445 19.98 -13.68 -21.25
C ALA A 445 20.68 -14.54 -20.18
N ASP A 446 20.49 -14.20 -18.90
CA ASP A 446 21.03 -14.89 -17.73
C ASP A 446 20.06 -15.92 -17.14
N LEU A 447 18.77 -15.91 -17.53
CA LEU A 447 17.72 -16.74 -16.92
C LEU A 447 18.07 -18.24 -16.90
N ILE A 448 18.65 -18.76 -17.99
CA ILE A 448 19.06 -20.16 -18.08
C ILE A 448 20.21 -20.54 -17.13
N LEU A 449 21.09 -19.60 -16.80
CA LEU A 449 22.16 -19.81 -15.82
C LEU A 449 21.61 -19.70 -14.40
N LEU A 450 20.75 -18.70 -14.16
CA LEU A 450 20.06 -18.51 -12.89
C LEU A 450 19.24 -19.76 -12.53
N GLN A 451 18.45 -20.30 -13.45
CA GLN A 451 17.64 -21.51 -13.24
C GLN A 451 18.46 -22.82 -13.15
N ALA A 452 19.73 -22.81 -13.60
CA ALA A 452 20.63 -23.95 -13.44
C ALA A 452 21.32 -23.98 -12.06
N ASP A 453 21.47 -22.84 -11.41
CA ASP A 453 22.09 -22.70 -10.08
C ASP A 453 21.09 -23.05 -8.96
N ARG A 454 20.91 -24.35 -8.72
CA ARG A 454 19.84 -24.87 -7.85
C ARG A 454 20.21 -24.88 -6.37
N ALA A 455 19.37 -24.27 -5.54
CA ALA A 455 19.51 -24.27 -4.08
C ALA A 455 19.43 -25.68 -3.48
N GLU A 456 18.78 -26.64 -4.16
CA GLU A 456 18.80 -28.04 -3.74
C GLU A 456 20.22 -28.64 -3.69
N THR A 457 21.22 -28.04 -4.34
CA THR A 457 22.61 -28.52 -4.29
C THR A 457 23.42 -27.92 -3.12
N LEU A 458 22.88 -26.93 -2.41
CA LEU A 458 23.56 -26.25 -1.31
C LEU A 458 23.73 -27.19 -0.09
N PRO A 459 24.76 -26.99 0.75
CA PRO A 459 24.96 -27.76 1.98
C PRO A 459 23.78 -27.60 2.95
N ARG A 460 23.17 -28.72 3.36
CA ARG A 460 22.00 -28.73 4.26
C ARG A 460 22.38 -29.24 5.65
N PRO A 461 21.72 -28.77 6.72
CA PRO A 461 21.76 -29.42 8.03
C PRO A 461 21.41 -30.92 7.94
N THR A 462 22.16 -31.76 8.64
CA THR A 462 21.96 -33.23 8.69
C THR A 462 21.89 -33.80 10.10
N ASP A 463 22.11 -32.96 11.13
CA ASP A 463 22.07 -33.34 12.54
C ASP A 463 21.09 -32.47 13.35
N PRO A 464 20.62 -32.98 14.50
CA PRO A 464 19.72 -32.29 15.42
C PRO A 464 20.05 -30.84 15.78
N GLU A 465 21.32 -30.50 16.05
CA GLU A 465 21.66 -29.17 16.54
C GLU A 465 21.75 -28.18 15.38
N ALA A 466 22.32 -28.59 14.24
CA ALA A 466 22.31 -27.78 13.03
C ALA A 466 20.88 -27.45 12.55
N LEU A 467 19.93 -28.39 12.70
CA LEU A 467 18.50 -28.13 12.46
C LEU A 467 17.93 -27.10 13.44
N ARG A 468 18.23 -27.25 14.74
CA ARG A 468 17.80 -26.33 15.81
C ARG A 468 18.30 -24.91 15.58
N GLU A 469 19.58 -24.76 15.26
CA GLU A 469 20.19 -23.47 14.91
C GLU A 469 19.58 -22.86 13.65
N THR A 470 19.19 -23.68 12.66
CA THR A 470 18.55 -23.20 11.43
C THR A 470 17.17 -22.63 11.70
N VAL A 471 16.35 -23.25 12.57
CA VAL A 471 15.08 -22.65 13.02
C VAL A 471 15.33 -21.29 13.65
N LEU A 472 16.21 -21.21 14.64
CA LEU A 472 16.51 -19.98 15.38
C LEU A 472 17.05 -18.86 14.48
N ARG A 473 17.85 -19.20 13.45
CA ARG A 473 18.37 -18.24 12.46
C ARG A 473 17.25 -17.72 11.56
N MET A 474 16.39 -18.61 11.07
CA MET A 474 15.34 -18.23 10.12
C MET A 474 14.25 -17.37 10.76
N ILE A 475 13.70 -17.77 11.91
CA ILE A 475 12.67 -16.98 12.61
C ILE A 475 13.19 -15.60 13.07
N ALA A 476 14.51 -15.42 13.15
CA ALA A 476 15.15 -14.14 13.51
C ALA A 476 15.54 -13.29 12.28
N SER A 477 15.33 -13.78 11.05
CA SER A 477 15.61 -13.04 9.81
C SER A 477 14.58 -11.93 9.55
N PRO A 478 14.92 -10.82 8.88
CA PRO A 478 13.98 -9.70 8.71
C PRO A 478 12.64 -10.05 8.00
N ASN A 479 12.67 -11.03 7.10
CA ASN A 479 11.49 -11.46 6.34
C ASN A 479 10.57 -12.38 7.15
N LEU A 480 11.14 -13.23 8.02
CA LEU A 480 10.38 -14.18 8.86
C LEU A 480 10.22 -13.76 10.33
N ALA A 481 10.79 -12.62 10.73
CA ALA A 481 10.66 -12.09 12.09
C ALA A 481 9.33 -11.38 12.31
N ASP A 482 8.96 -11.28 13.58
CA ASP A 482 7.72 -10.67 14.06
C ASP A 482 7.52 -9.24 13.52
N LYS A 483 6.34 -8.99 12.94
CA LYS A 483 5.98 -7.71 12.32
C LYS A 483 5.30 -6.72 13.29
N THR A 484 5.23 -7.00 14.60
CA THR A 484 4.52 -6.16 15.58
C THR A 484 5.07 -4.74 15.61
N TRP A 485 6.39 -4.54 15.44
CA TRP A 485 7.00 -3.20 15.39
C TRP A 485 6.37 -2.28 14.32
N VAL A 486 5.89 -2.84 13.20
CA VAL A 486 5.11 -2.10 12.20
C VAL A 486 3.65 -2.02 12.64
N THR A 487 3.02 -3.16 12.88
CA THR A 487 1.56 -3.25 13.02
C THR A 487 1.01 -2.67 14.33
N GLU A 488 1.83 -2.46 15.36
CA GLU A 488 1.43 -1.77 16.59
C GLU A 488 1.26 -0.25 16.42
N GLN A 489 1.74 0.30 15.30
CA GLN A 489 1.57 1.71 14.94
C GLN A 489 0.24 1.97 14.19
N TYR A 490 -0.50 0.91 13.85
CA TYR A 490 -1.77 0.96 13.12
C TYR A 490 -2.96 0.63 14.02
N ASP A 491 -4.08 1.34 13.84
CA ASP A 491 -5.36 0.89 14.39
C ASP A 491 -5.84 -0.37 13.66
N ARG A 492 -6.51 -1.26 14.39
CA ARG A 492 -7.10 -2.51 13.87
C ARG A 492 -8.50 -2.81 14.44
N TYR A 493 -9.11 -1.89 15.19
CA TYR A 493 -10.34 -2.10 15.94
C TYR A 493 -11.43 -1.05 15.72
N VAL A 494 -11.08 0.10 15.15
CA VAL A 494 -12.04 1.15 14.79
C VAL A 494 -13.15 0.60 13.89
N LEU A 495 -14.36 1.16 14.02
CA LEU A 495 -15.63 0.61 13.51
C LEU A 495 -16.09 -0.72 14.15
N GLY A 496 -15.31 -1.37 15.02
CA GLY A 496 -15.74 -2.50 15.86
C GLY A 496 -16.06 -3.80 15.10
N ASN A 497 -15.66 -3.90 13.84
CA ASN A 497 -16.04 -5.00 12.93
C ASN A 497 -14.87 -5.88 12.47
N THR A 498 -13.63 -5.59 12.87
CA THR A 498 -12.47 -6.48 12.68
C THR A 498 -12.62 -7.74 13.52
N VAL A 499 -12.45 -8.90 12.87
CA VAL A 499 -12.58 -10.22 13.48
C VAL A 499 -11.23 -10.93 13.51
N LEU A 500 -10.47 -10.85 12.42
CA LEU A 500 -9.06 -11.23 12.32
C LEU A 500 -8.28 -10.08 11.65
N ALA A 501 -7.04 -9.90 12.04
CA ALA A 501 -6.07 -8.94 11.50
C ALA A 501 -4.66 -9.44 11.83
N GLN A 502 -3.61 -8.69 11.46
CA GLN A 502 -2.22 -9.11 11.66
C GLN A 502 -1.95 -9.62 13.10
N PRO A 503 -1.23 -10.74 13.24
CA PRO A 503 -0.49 -11.51 12.23
C PRO A 503 -1.26 -12.71 11.62
N GLU A 504 -2.59 -12.78 11.73
CA GLU A 504 -3.34 -13.91 11.13
C GLU A 504 -3.22 -13.89 9.58
N ASP A 505 -3.31 -15.07 8.93
CA ASP A 505 -3.04 -15.27 7.48
C ASP A 505 -3.85 -14.33 6.56
N SER A 506 -5.07 -13.95 6.97
CA SER A 506 -5.85 -12.92 6.27
C SER A 506 -6.65 -12.04 7.22
N GLY A 507 -6.86 -10.79 6.79
CA GLY A 507 -7.71 -9.84 7.49
C GLY A 507 -9.18 -10.16 7.27
N VAL A 508 -9.97 -10.26 8.36
CA VAL A 508 -11.40 -10.59 8.30
C VAL A 508 -12.24 -9.48 8.92
N ILE A 509 -13.19 -8.95 8.15
CA ILE A 509 -14.11 -7.87 8.55
C ILE A 509 -15.56 -8.38 8.44
N ARG A 510 -16.35 -8.14 9.49
CA ARG A 510 -17.81 -8.30 9.46
C ARG A 510 -18.45 -7.12 8.74
N ILE A 511 -19.33 -7.39 7.79
CA ILE A 511 -19.99 -6.37 6.96
C ILE A 511 -21.51 -6.29 7.19
N ASP A 512 -22.12 -7.30 7.83
CA ASP A 512 -23.49 -7.25 8.34
C ASP A 512 -23.57 -7.90 9.73
N GLU A 513 -23.95 -7.10 10.75
CA GLU A 513 -24.11 -7.55 12.12
C GLU A 513 -25.33 -8.47 12.33
N ARG A 514 -26.34 -8.38 11.45
CA ARG A 514 -27.61 -9.11 11.58
C ARG A 514 -27.51 -10.54 11.06
N THR A 515 -26.80 -10.75 9.95
CA THR A 515 -26.53 -12.09 9.39
C THR A 515 -25.21 -12.68 9.90
N GLY A 516 -24.26 -11.84 10.30
CA GLY A 516 -22.89 -12.24 10.57
C GLY A 516 -22.00 -12.29 9.32
N LEU A 517 -22.51 -11.91 8.14
CA LEU A 517 -21.75 -11.91 6.88
C LEU A 517 -20.45 -11.11 7.02
N GLY A 518 -19.37 -11.65 6.44
CA GLY A 518 -18.08 -10.97 6.39
C GLY A 518 -17.26 -11.32 5.16
N VAL A 519 -16.12 -10.63 5.05
CA VAL A 519 -15.13 -10.84 4.01
C VAL A 519 -13.75 -11.07 4.62
N ALA A 520 -12.96 -11.87 3.92
CA ALA A 520 -11.55 -12.13 4.21
C ALA A 520 -10.69 -11.61 3.05
N LEU A 521 -9.49 -11.12 3.34
CA LEU A 521 -8.61 -10.47 2.36
C LEU A 521 -7.14 -10.78 2.64
N SER A 522 -6.42 -11.27 1.63
CA SER A 522 -4.96 -11.45 1.63
C SER A 522 -4.32 -10.65 0.50
N VAL A 523 -3.03 -10.33 0.65
CA VAL A 523 -2.17 -9.67 -0.35
C VAL A 523 -0.79 -10.31 -0.31
N ASP A 524 -0.34 -10.84 -1.44
CA ASP A 524 0.86 -11.69 -1.47
C ASP A 524 1.68 -11.41 -2.75
N GLY A 525 3.02 -11.42 -2.66
CA GLY A 525 3.87 -11.07 -3.80
C GLY A 525 5.36 -11.34 -3.61
N ASN A 526 5.78 -12.59 -3.72
CA ASN A 526 7.20 -12.98 -3.64
C ASN A 526 7.96 -12.66 -4.95
N GLY A 527 8.72 -11.57 -4.93
CA GLY A 527 9.52 -11.11 -6.07
C GLY A 527 10.70 -12.03 -6.45
N ARG A 528 11.22 -12.85 -5.52
CA ARG A 528 12.30 -13.81 -5.83
C ARG A 528 11.78 -14.93 -6.72
N TYR A 529 10.60 -15.48 -6.43
CA TYR A 529 9.98 -16.48 -7.30
C TYR A 529 9.72 -15.91 -8.70
N ALA A 530 9.14 -14.70 -8.79
CA ALA A 530 8.89 -14.05 -10.08
C ALA A 530 10.19 -13.61 -10.82
N ARG A 531 11.31 -13.47 -10.11
CA ARG A 531 12.64 -13.27 -10.70
C ARG A 531 13.23 -14.56 -11.30
N LEU A 532 12.95 -15.72 -10.71
CA LEU A 532 13.36 -17.04 -11.19
C LEU A 532 12.47 -17.56 -12.33
N ASP A 533 11.15 -17.33 -12.25
CA ASP A 533 10.19 -17.58 -13.31
C ASP A 533 8.99 -16.63 -13.13
N PRO A 534 8.81 -15.61 -14.00
CA PRO A 534 7.72 -14.63 -13.82
C PRO A 534 6.33 -15.23 -14.03
N TYR A 535 6.18 -16.29 -14.83
CA TYR A 535 4.88 -16.94 -15.05
C TYR A 535 4.47 -17.77 -13.83
N HIS A 536 5.34 -18.66 -13.37
CA HIS A 536 5.06 -19.53 -12.22
C HIS A 536 5.13 -18.76 -10.90
N GLY A 537 6.05 -17.80 -10.74
CA GLY A 537 6.11 -16.92 -9.57
C GLY A 537 4.84 -16.09 -9.37
N THR A 538 4.20 -15.62 -10.45
CA THR A 538 2.91 -14.93 -10.35
C THR A 538 1.77 -15.90 -10.00
N LYS A 539 1.80 -17.15 -10.50
CA LYS A 539 0.85 -18.19 -10.06
C LYS A 539 1.03 -18.58 -8.59
N LEU A 540 2.26 -18.57 -8.06
CA LEU A 540 2.52 -18.78 -6.64
C LEU A 540 1.92 -17.67 -5.79
N ALA A 541 2.16 -16.39 -6.12
CA ALA A 541 1.56 -15.25 -5.41
C ALA A 541 0.02 -15.30 -5.41
N LEU A 542 -0.61 -15.67 -6.54
CA LEU A 542 -2.05 -15.91 -6.61
C LEU A 542 -2.51 -17.05 -5.70
N ALA A 543 -1.78 -18.17 -5.68
CA ALA A 543 -2.13 -19.35 -4.90
C ALA A 543 -1.95 -19.14 -3.40
N GLU A 544 -0.92 -18.41 -2.99
CA GLU A 544 -0.66 -17.98 -1.62
C GLU A 544 -1.80 -17.09 -1.11
N ALA A 545 -2.13 -16.00 -1.81
CA ALA A 545 -3.28 -15.15 -1.46
C ALA A 545 -4.62 -15.90 -1.43
N TYR A 546 -4.82 -16.83 -2.36
CA TYR A 546 -6.00 -17.69 -2.40
C TYR A 546 -6.07 -18.62 -1.18
N ARG A 547 -4.94 -19.21 -0.78
CA ARG A 547 -4.79 -20.11 0.35
C ARG A 547 -4.90 -19.37 1.69
N ASN A 548 -4.32 -18.18 1.82
CA ASN A 548 -4.37 -17.32 3.01
C ASN A 548 -5.80 -16.82 3.32
N VAL A 549 -6.61 -16.58 2.29
CA VAL A 549 -8.07 -16.38 2.45
C VAL A 549 -8.79 -17.67 2.85
N ALA A 550 -8.42 -18.81 2.25
CA ALA A 550 -9.09 -20.08 2.48
C ALA A 550 -8.83 -20.69 3.87
N VAL A 551 -7.62 -20.55 4.42
CA VAL A 551 -7.28 -21.04 5.78
C VAL A 551 -8.08 -20.34 6.86
N ALA A 552 -8.49 -19.08 6.65
CA ALA A 552 -9.42 -18.38 7.53
C ALA A 552 -10.87 -18.93 7.49
N GLY A 553 -11.15 -19.90 6.61
CA GLY A 553 -12.47 -20.50 6.41
C GLY A 553 -13.36 -19.79 5.40
N ALA A 554 -12.84 -18.76 4.71
CA ALA A 554 -13.57 -18.03 3.68
C ALA A 554 -13.53 -18.74 2.32
N THR A 555 -14.53 -18.49 1.47
CA THR A 555 -14.50 -18.92 0.07
C THR A 555 -13.93 -17.77 -0.79
N PRO A 556 -12.77 -17.92 -1.47
CA PRO A 556 -12.24 -16.89 -2.35
C PRO A 556 -13.13 -16.68 -3.60
N ILE A 557 -13.33 -15.43 -4.02
CA ILE A 557 -14.26 -15.08 -5.12
C ILE A 557 -13.74 -14.07 -6.15
N ALA A 558 -12.69 -13.30 -5.85
CA ALA A 558 -12.25 -12.20 -6.70
C ALA A 558 -10.77 -11.82 -6.46
N VAL A 559 -10.14 -11.22 -7.47
CA VAL A 559 -8.72 -10.84 -7.45
C VAL A 559 -8.53 -9.36 -7.80
N THR A 560 -7.63 -8.67 -7.08
CA THR A 560 -7.01 -7.40 -7.47
C THR A 560 -5.50 -7.59 -7.60
N ASN A 561 -4.78 -6.67 -8.26
CA ASN A 561 -3.33 -6.78 -8.42
C ASN A 561 -2.63 -5.43 -8.53
N CYS A 562 -1.38 -5.35 -8.11
CA CYS A 562 -0.49 -4.23 -8.38
C CYS A 562 0.84 -4.76 -8.92
N LEU A 563 1.10 -4.48 -10.21
CA LEU A 563 2.22 -5.02 -10.96
C LEU A 563 3.40 -4.05 -10.92
N ASN A 564 4.37 -4.31 -10.05
CA ASN A 564 5.58 -3.47 -9.89
C ASN A 564 6.76 -4.03 -10.72
N PHE A 565 7.23 -3.25 -11.69
CA PHE A 565 8.29 -3.62 -12.65
C PHE A 565 9.22 -2.44 -12.96
N GLY A 566 10.40 -2.75 -13.54
CA GLY A 566 11.35 -1.75 -14.06
C GLY A 566 10.85 -1.03 -15.31
N SER A 567 11.75 -0.49 -16.14
CA SER A 567 11.40 0.20 -17.38
C SER A 567 10.83 -0.75 -18.45
N PRO A 568 9.64 -0.49 -19.02
CA PRO A 568 9.07 -1.28 -20.12
C PRO A 568 9.78 -1.01 -21.46
N GLU A 569 10.80 -0.15 -21.47
CA GLU A 569 11.67 0.07 -22.62
C GLU A 569 12.79 -0.99 -22.71
N ASP A 570 13.11 -1.71 -21.62
CA ASP A 570 13.97 -2.90 -21.67
C ASP A 570 13.16 -4.13 -22.11
N PRO A 571 13.52 -4.80 -23.23
CA PRO A 571 12.86 -6.01 -23.68
C PRO A 571 12.85 -7.17 -22.65
N ALA A 572 13.81 -7.22 -21.73
CA ALA A 572 13.86 -8.21 -20.65
C ALA A 572 12.78 -7.97 -19.59
N VAL A 573 12.66 -6.73 -19.10
CA VAL A 573 11.61 -6.34 -18.15
C VAL A 573 10.23 -6.47 -18.78
N MET A 574 10.08 -6.06 -20.04
CA MET A 574 8.80 -6.18 -20.75
C MET A 574 8.37 -7.64 -20.95
N TRP A 575 9.33 -8.54 -21.22
CA TRP A 575 9.06 -9.99 -21.27
C TRP A 575 8.61 -10.53 -19.91
N GLN A 576 9.29 -10.15 -18.81
CA GLN A 576 8.91 -10.55 -17.45
C GLN A 576 7.50 -10.08 -17.10
N PHE A 577 7.15 -8.82 -17.44
CA PHE A 577 5.79 -8.30 -17.24
C PHE A 577 4.74 -9.07 -18.03
N ALA A 578 5.00 -9.34 -19.32
CA ALA A 578 4.06 -10.05 -20.18
C ALA A 578 3.79 -11.48 -19.68
N GLU A 579 4.82 -12.16 -19.19
CA GLU A 579 4.73 -13.50 -18.61
C GLU A 579 4.03 -13.50 -17.24
N ALA A 580 4.25 -12.48 -16.41
CA ALA A 580 3.53 -12.32 -15.14
C ALA A 580 2.02 -12.08 -15.36
N VAL A 581 1.65 -11.16 -16.25
CA VAL A 581 0.25 -10.93 -16.64
C VAL A 581 -0.38 -12.20 -17.21
N ARG A 582 0.36 -12.96 -18.03
CA ARG A 582 -0.10 -14.26 -18.56
C ARG A 582 -0.30 -15.28 -17.43
N GLY A 583 0.60 -15.34 -16.45
CA GLY A 583 0.52 -16.20 -15.26
C GLY A 583 -0.71 -15.94 -14.42
N LEU A 584 -0.95 -14.66 -14.08
CA LEU A 584 -2.13 -14.25 -13.32
C LEU A 584 -3.43 -14.54 -14.10
N ALA A 585 -3.49 -14.17 -15.39
CA ALA A 585 -4.68 -14.38 -16.20
C ALA A 585 -5.03 -15.87 -16.40
N ASP A 586 -4.02 -16.71 -16.65
CA ASP A 586 -4.21 -18.16 -16.74
C ASP A 586 -4.63 -18.76 -15.39
N GLY A 587 -4.04 -18.32 -14.28
CA GLY A 587 -4.36 -18.81 -12.94
C GLY A 587 -5.76 -18.41 -12.46
N CYS A 588 -6.18 -17.17 -12.72
CA CYS A 588 -7.54 -16.70 -12.44
C CYS A 588 -8.59 -17.50 -13.22
N ALA A 589 -8.33 -17.80 -14.50
CA ALA A 589 -9.20 -18.63 -15.33
C ALA A 589 -9.28 -20.09 -14.83
N GLU A 590 -8.17 -20.64 -14.31
CA GLU A 590 -8.08 -22.00 -13.78
C GLU A 590 -8.79 -22.15 -12.42
N LEU A 591 -8.60 -21.21 -11.50
CA LEU A 591 -9.29 -21.16 -10.20
C LEU A 591 -10.78 -20.79 -10.36
N GLY A 592 -11.12 -20.03 -11.41
CA GLY A 592 -12.49 -19.57 -11.68
C GLY A 592 -12.88 -18.29 -10.94
N ILE A 593 -11.92 -17.44 -10.59
CA ILE A 593 -12.14 -16.13 -9.95
C ILE A 593 -11.58 -14.99 -10.81
N PRO A 594 -12.35 -13.93 -11.11
CA PRO A 594 -11.91 -12.89 -12.04
C PRO A 594 -11.00 -11.85 -11.38
N VAL A 595 -10.11 -11.26 -12.18
CA VAL A 595 -9.48 -9.97 -11.85
C VAL A 595 -10.52 -8.86 -12.00
N THR A 596 -10.78 -8.12 -10.93
CA THR A 596 -11.81 -7.07 -10.89
C THR A 596 -11.24 -5.70 -11.28
N GLY A 597 -9.94 -5.49 -11.00
CA GLY A 597 -9.19 -4.28 -11.28
C GLY A 597 -7.74 -4.43 -10.78
N GLY A 598 -6.96 -3.34 -10.86
CA GLY A 598 -5.58 -3.33 -10.40
C GLY A 598 -4.80 -2.10 -10.90
N ASN A 599 -3.50 -2.11 -10.64
CA ASN A 599 -2.55 -1.04 -10.96
C ASN A 599 -1.28 -1.58 -11.63
N VAL A 600 -0.58 -0.75 -12.41
CA VAL A 600 0.74 -1.07 -12.97
C VAL A 600 1.71 0.05 -12.66
N SER A 601 2.79 -0.30 -11.96
CA SER A 601 3.91 0.58 -11.66
C SER A 601 5.11 0.15 -12.49
N PHE A 602 5.48 0.97 -13.46
CA PHE A 602 6.68 0.80 -14.28
C PHE A 602 7.79 1.75 -13.81
N TYR A 603 8.97 1.63 -14.41
CA TYR A 603 10.14 2.48 -14.12
C TYR A 603 10.66 2.41 -12.68
N ASN A 604 10.37 1.32 -11.95
CA ASN A 604 11.01 1.01 -10.66
C ASN A 604 12.44 0.51 -10.90
N GLN A 605 13.34 1.42 -11.28
CA GLN A 605 14.76 1.16 -11.47
C GLN A 605 15.62 2.42 -11.25
N THR A 606 16.85 2.20 -10.78
CA THR A 606 17.86 3.25 -10.60
C THR A 606 19.02 2.96 -11.55
N GLY A 607 19.29 3.87 -12.48
CA GLY A 607 20.17 3.60 -13.61
C GLY A 607 19.74 2.35 -14.38
N ALA A 608 20.62 1.33 -14.43
CA ALA A 608 20.37 0.05 -15.09
C ALA A 608 19.86 -1.06 -14.15
N ALA A 609 19.75 -0.82 -12.85
CA ALA A 609 19.31 -1.81 -11.87
C ALA A 609 17.80 -1.70 -11.63
N ALA A 610 17.05 -2.65 -12.19
CA ALA A 610 15.63 -2.82 -11.91
C ALA A 610 15.40 -3.65 -10.65
N ILE A 611 14.26 -3.40 -9.99
CA ILE A 611 13.72 -4.29 -8.95
C ILE A 611 13.52 -5.72 -9.48
N HIS A 612 13.32 -6.67 -8.57
CA HIS A 612 12.71 -7.94 -8.95
C HIS A 612 11.27 -7.72 -9.49
N PRO A 613 10.82 -8.48 -10.51
CA PRO A 613 9.42 -8.51 -10.90
C PRO A 613 8.53 -8.75 -9.69
N THR A 614 7.66 -7.81 -9.32
CA THR A 614 6.87 -7.90 -8.09
C THR A 614 5.37 -7.71 -8.38
N PRO A 615 4.71 -8.77 -8.90
CA PRO A 615 3.27 -8.80 -9.04
C PRO A 615 2.64 -9.10 -7.68
N VAL A 616 2.17 -8.06 -6.99
CA VAL A 616 1.39 -8.24 -5.75
C VAL A 616 -0.04 -8.58 -6.12
N VAL A 617 -0.55 -9.69 -5.60
CA VAL A 617 -1.90 -10.21 -5.87
C VAL A 617 -2.73 -10.14 -4.61
N GLY A 618 -3.88 -9.47 -4.66
CA GLY A 618 -4.84 -9.42 -3.56
C GLY A 618 -6.05 -10.29 -3.86
N VAL A 619 -6.46 -11.14 -2.92
CA VAL A 619 -7.62 -12.05 -3.09
C VAL A 619 -8.68 -11.77 -2.04
N LEU A 620 -9.92 -11.55 -2.49
CA LEU A 620 -11.10 -11.36 -1.65
C LEU A 620 -11.87 -12.69 -1.52
N GLY A 621 -12.26 -13.04 -0.29
CA GLY A 621 -13.19 -14.13 0.00
C GLY A 621 -14.35 -13.71 0.89
N VAL A 622 -15.36 -14.59 0.99
CA VAL A 622 -16.59 -14.37 1.78
C VAL A 622 -16.76 -15.45 2.84
N LEU A 623 -17.22 -15.03 4.02
CA LEU A 623 -17.74 -15.90 5.08
C LEU A 623 -19.24 -15.64 5.24
N GLU A 624 -20.07 -16.67 5.14
CA GLU A 624 -21.51 -16.60 5.44
C GLU A 624 -21.76 -16.10 6.88
N ASN A 625 -20.89 -16.50 7.81
CA ASN A 625 -20.85 -15.99 9.17
C ASN A 625 -19.41 -15.88 9.68
N VAL A 626 -18.99 -14.68 10.11
CA VAL A 626 -17.69 -14.43 10.73
C VAL A 626 -17.51 -15.07 12.11
N ALA A 627 -18.46 -15.89 12.59
CA ALA A 627 -18.26 -16.76 13.75
C ALA A 627 -17.47 -18.03 13.39
N ASP A 628 -17.55 -18.50 12.14
CA ASP A 628 -16.97 -19.77 11.68
C ASP A 628 -15.49 -19.65 11.25
N ARG A 629 -14.95 -18.43 11.30
CA ARG A 629 -13.54 -18.09 11.00
C ARG A 629 -12.52 -18.95 11.76
N VAL A 630 -11.47 -19.35 11.07
CA VAL A 630 -10.39 -20.16 11.64
C VAL A 630 -9.15 -19.28 11.83
N PRO A 631 -8.57 -19.20 13.05
CA PRO A 631 -7.33 -18.46 13.29
C PRO A 631 -6.09 -19.29 12.93
N MET A 632 -4.94 -18.63 12.75
CA MET A 632 -3.63 -19.26 12.56
C MET A 632 -3.22 -20.04 13.83
N GLY A 633 -3.42 -19.41 14.99
CA GLY A 633 -2.76 -19.78 16.23
C GLY A 633 -3.44 -20.92 16.96
N PHE A 634 -2.64 -21.85 17.51
CA PHE A 634 -3.14 -22.97 18.31
C PHE A 634 -4.07 -22.48 19.43
N VAL A 635 -5.19 -23.17 19.61
CA VAL A 635 -6.26 -22.74 20.53
C VAL A 635 -6.09 -23.39 21.91
N PRO A 636 -6.18 -22.63 23.02
CA PRO A 636 -6.23 -23.23 24.35
C PRO A 636 -7.44 -24.16 24.48
N ARG A 637 -7.22 -25.38 24.97
CA ARG A 637 -8.30 -26.35 25.22
C ARG A 637 -8.56 -26.47 26.73
N PRO A 638 -9.82 -26.71 27.15
CA PRO A 638 -10.14 -26.90 28.56
C PRO A 638 -9.33 -28.04 29.21
N GLU A 639 -9.10 -27.94 30.52
CA GLU A 639 -8.49 -29.00 31.35
C GLU A 639 -7.08 -29.47 30.91
N GLY A 640 -6.40 -28.73 30.03
CA GLY A 640 -5.09 -29.11 29.49
C GLY A 640 -5.15 -30.16 28.38
N ASP A 641 -6.31 -30.31 27.72
CA ASP A 641 -6.43 -31.16 26.55
C ASP A 641 -5.62 -30.63 25.34
N HIS A 642 -5.49 -31.44 24.30
CA HIS A 642 -4.73 -31.12 23.09
C HIS A 642 -5.57 -31.36 21.84
N ASP A 643 -5.15 -30.72 20.74
CA ASP A 643 -5.66 -31.00 19.40
C ASP A 643 -4.65 -31.82 18.61
N HIS A 644 -5.13 -32.54 17.60
CA HIS A 644 -4.28 -33.30 16.69
C HIS A 644 -3.79 -32.41 15.55
N LEU A 645 -2.47 -32.42 15.33
CA LEU A 645 -1.85 -31.66 14.25
C LEU A 645 -1.80 -32.51 12.98
N TYR A 646 -2.29 -31.94 11.89
CA TYR A 646 -2.19 -32.52 10.55
C TYR A 646 -1.46 -31.54 9.62
N LEU A 647 -0.62 -32.09 8.75
CA LEU A 647 -0.12 -31.38 7.58
C LEU A 647 -0.99 -31.79 6.38
N LEU A 648 -1.57 -30.80 5.70
CA LEU A 648 -2.26 -30.98 4.42
C LEU A 648 -1.28 -30.75 3.27
N GLY A 649 -1.45 -31.48 2.17
CA GLY A 649 -0.59 -31.39 0.98
C GLY A 649 0.67 -32.27 1.04
N GLU A 650 1.59 -32.06 0.10
CA GLU A 650 2.79 -32.89 -0.09
C GLU A 650 4.06 -32.02 -0.04
N THR A 651 5.08 -32.43 0.73
CA THR A 651 6.38 -31.74 0.76
C THR A 651 7.33 -32.35 -0.27
N HIS A 652 7.87 -31.51 -1.17
CA HIS A 652 8.86 -31.90 -2.17
C HIS A 652 10.27 -31.38 -1.79
N VAL A 653 11.26 -31.60 -2.66
CA VAL A 653 12.62 -31.04 -2.48
C VAL A 653 12.70 -29.76 -3.29
N GLU A 654 11.97 -28.75 -2.84
CA GLU A 654 11.88 -27.41 -3.46
C GLU A 654 12.44 -26.39 -2.47
N LEU A 655 13.63 -25.87 -2.79
CA LEU A 655 14.43 -24.98 -1.94
C LEU A 655 14.90 -23.73 -2.71
N SER A 656 14.77 -23.72 -4.04
CA SER A 656 15.17 -22.62 -4.89
C SER A 656 14.27 -21.40 -4.78
N GLY A 657 14.89 -20.25 -4.51
CA GLY A 657 14.21 -18.98 -4.20
C GLY A 657 13.85 -18.79 -2.72
N SER A 658 14.09 -19.80 -1.87
CA SER A 658 13.59 -19.82 -0.49
C SER A 658 14.26 -18.86 0.48
N GLU A 659 13.54 -18.54 1.57
CA GLU A 659 14.13 -17.80 2.69
C GLU A 659 15.29 -18.58 3.33
N TRP A 660 15.28 -19.91 3.32
CA TRP A 660 16.45 -20.68 3.78
C TRP A 660 17.69 -20.44 2.89
N ALA A 661 17.50 -20.51 1.57
CA ALA A 661 18.58 -20.30 0.59
C ALA A 661 19.15 -18.88 0.70
N TRP A 662 18.28 -17.88 0.89
CA TRP A 662 18.68 -16.51 1.13
C TRP A 662 19.39 -16.32 2.48
N VAL A 663 18.74 -16.66 3.60
CA VAL A 663 19.23 -16.39 4.97
C VAL A 663 20.49 -17.18 5.33
N THR A 664 20.71 -18.36 4.75
CA THR A 664 21.90 -19.20 5.06
C THR A 664 23.01 -19.08 4.02
N HIS A 665 22.71 -18.77 2.77
CA HIS A 665 23.69 -18.81 1.67
C HIS A 665 23.73 -17.56 0.78
N GLU A 666 22.90 -16.54 1.05
CA GLU A 666 22.70 -15.36 0.19
C GLU A 666 22.40 -15.74 -1.27
N HIS A 667 21.70 -16.87 -1.45
CA HIS A 667 21.52 -17.52 -2.75
C HIS A 667 20.15 -17.20 -3.36
N LEU A 668 20.17 -16.80 -4.62
CA LEU A 668 18.99 -16.71 -5.47
C LEU A 668 19.30 -17.43 -6.80
N GLY A 669 18.68 -18.59 -7.00
CA GLY A 669 18.84 -19.39 -8.20
C GLY A 669 17.94 -20.62 -8.21
N GLY A 670 17.84 -21.26 -9.37
CA GLY A 670 17.07 -22.46 -9.66
C GLY A 670 15.63 -22.18 -10.09
N ILE A 671 14.73 -23.12 -9.81
CA ILE A 671 13.33 -23.08 -10.24
C ILE A 671 12.46 -22.92 -8.97
N PRO A 672 11.49 -21.98 -8.94
CA PRO A 672 10.63 -21.79 -7.77
C PRO A 672 9.69 -23.00 -7.58
N PRO A 673 9.05 -23.14 -6.39
CA PRO A 673 8.12 -24.22 -6.11
C PRO A 673 7.02 -24.37 -7.19
N GLN A 674 6.60 -25.59 -7.46
CA GLN A 674 5.56 -25.84 -8.46
C GLN A 674 4.16 -25.82 -7.83
N VAL A 675 3.24 -25.11 -8.47
CA VAL A 675 1.85 -24.97 -8.00
C VAL A 675 0.87 -25.70 -8.90
N ASP A 676 -0.02 -26.48 -8.29
CA ASP A 676 -1.19 -27.11 -8.91
C ASP A 676 -2.44 -26.39 -8.40
N LEU A 677 -3.01 -25.51 -9.23
CA LEU A 677 -4.15 -24.68 -8.84
C LEU A 677 -5.45 -25.48 -8.68
N ALA A 678 -5.56 -26.66 -9.30
CA ALA A 678 -6.68 -27.56 -9.07
C ALA A 678 -6.61 -28.21 -7.66
N ARG A 679 -5.39 -28.51 -7.18
CA ARG A 679 -5.16 -28.93 -5.79
C ARG A 679 -5.39 -27.80 -4.79
N GLU A 680 -4.91 -26.58 -5.07
CA GLU A 680 -5.18 -25.39 -4.21
C GLU A 680 -6.69 -25.14 -4.07
N LYS A 681 -7.46 -25.25 -5.16
CA LYS A 681 -8.91 -25.17 -5.12
C LYS A 681 -9.56 -26.26 -4.26
N ALA A 682 -9.16 -27.52 -4.42
CA ALA A 682 -9.67 -28.62 -3.62
C ALA A 682 -9.34 -28.48 -2.12
N LEU A 683 -8.16 -27.92 -1.80
CA LEU A 683 -7.73 -27.56 -0.46
C LEU A 683 -8.58 -26.43 0.13
N ALA A 684 -8.86 -25.37 -0.63
CA ALA A 684 -9.74 -24.29 -0.18
C ALA A 684 -11.18 -24.75 0.06
N ASP A 685 -11.74 -25.57 -0.85
CA ASP A 685 -13.07 -26.17 -0.69
C ASP A 685 -13.14 -27.03 0.59
N LEU A 686 -12.09 -27.80 0.88
CA LEU A 686 -11.93 -28.58 2.12
C LEU A 686 -11.90 -27.68 3.36
N LEU A 687 -11.09 -26.61 3.36
CA LEU A 687 -10.93 -25.71 4.50
C LEU A 687 -12.24 -24.98 4.83
N ALA A 688 -12.92 -24.43 3.82
CA ALA A 688 -14.22 -23.78 3.98
C ALA A 688 -15.34 -24.77 4.40
N ALA A 689 -15.27 -26.03 3.98
CA ALA A 689 -16.16 -27.08 4.49
C ALA A 689 -15.86 -27.41 5.96
N ALA A 690 -14.59 -27.64 6.30
CA ALA A 690 -14.15 -28.04 7.64
C ALA A 690 -14.37 -26.94 8.70
N ALA A 691 -14.21 -25.67 8.33
CA ALA A 691 -14.51 -24.50 9.17
C ALA A 691 -15.99 -24.48 9.58
N ARG A 692 -16.91 -24.53 8.60
CA ARG A 692 -18.38 -24.50 8.82
C ARG A 692 -18.92 -25.63 9.70
N VAL A 693 -18.24 -26.78 9.76
CA VAL A 693 -18.61 -27.90 10.65
C VAL A 693 -17.76 -27.99 11.93
N GLY A 694 -16.97 -26.96 12.24
CA GLY A 694 -16.15 -26.89 13.45
C GLY A 694 -15.12 -28.01 13.57
N HIS A 695 -14.55 -28.47 12.45
CA HIS A 695 -13.52 -29.51 12.42
C HIS A 695 -12.09 -28.97 12.55
N LEU A 696 -11.93 -27.64 12.52
CA LEU A 696 -10.66 -26.94 12.69
C LEU A 696 -10.71 -26.08 13.96
N SER A 697 -9.68 -26.20 14.81
CA SER A 697 -9.40 -25.24 15.88
C SER A 697 -8.55 -24.08 15.34
N SER A 698 -7.54 -24.41 14.53
CA SER A 698 -6.68 -23.45 13.84
C SER A 698 -6.22 -24.02 12.49
N ALA A 699 -5.89 -23.15 11.56
CA ALA A 699 -5.31 -23.48 10.25
C ALA A 699 -4.39 -22.33 9.85
N HIS A 700 -3.18 -22.66 9.41
CA HIS A 700 -2.16 -21.71 9.02
C HIS A 700 -1.42 -22.25 7.81
N ASP A 701 -1.17 -21.38 6.85
CA ASP A 701 -0.48 -21.68 5.60
C ASP A 701 0.99 -22.12 5.80
N LEU A 702 1.57 -22.76 4.77
CA LEU A 702 3.01 -22.95 4.64
C LEU A 702 3.51 -22.16 3.42
N SER A 703 4.04 -20.98 3.70
CA SER A 703 4.66 -20.01 2.79
C SER A 703 6.18 -19.96 3.05
N ASP A 704 6.77 -18.76 3.10
CA ASP A 704 8.19 -18.52 3.36
C ASP A 704 8.65 -19.20 4.68
N GLY A 705 9.79 -19.89 4.65
CA GLY A 705 10.32 -20.66 5.78
C GLY A 705 9.64 -22.01 6.06
N GLY A 706 8.50 -22.30 5.43
CA GLY A 706 7.84 -23.61 5.46
C GLY A 706 7.35 -24.06 6.85
N LEU A 707 7.22 -25.39 7.04
CA LEU A 707 6.59 -25.99 8.23
C LEU A 707 7.22 -25.54 9.56
N ALA A 708 8.53 -25.28 9.59
CA ALA A 708 9.23 -24.79 10.77
C ALA A 708 8.73 -23.41 11.19
N GLN A 709 8.53 -22.50 10.22
CA GLN A 709 7.97 -21.17 10.47
C GLN A 709 6.53 -21.29 10.98
N SER A 710 5.66 -22.00 10.25
CA SER A 710 4.25 -22.15 10.61
C SER A 710 4.04 -22.77 11.99
N LEU A 711 4.89 -23.73 12.40
CA LEU A 711 4.87 -24.30 13.74
C LEU A 711 5.27 -23.27 14.82
N VAL A 712 6.26 -22.43 14.56
CA VAL A 712 6.71 -21.40 15.51
C VAL A 712 5.65 -20.31 15.65
N GLU A 713 5.12 -19.77 14.55
CA GLU A 713 4.09 -18.74 14.57
C GLU A 713 2.81 -19.22 15.26
N SER A 714 2.29 -20.39 14.86
CA SER A 714 1.12 -21.03 15.48
C SER A 714 1.28 -21.21 16.99
N SER A 715 2.50 -21.54 17.43
CA SER A 715 2.83 -21.74 18.85
C SER A 715 2.93 -20.42 19.61
N LEU A 716 3.65 -19.44 19.05
CA LEU A 716 3.92 -18.16 19.69
C LEU A 716 2.67 -17.26 19.79
N ARG A 717 1.74 -17.38 18.84
CA ARG A 717 0.49 -16.59 18.77
C ARG A 717 -0.33 -16.62 20.06
N ARG A 718 -0.36 -17.77 20.76
CA ARG A 718 -1.06 -17.94 22.05
C ARG A 718 -0.24 -18.61 23.15
N GLY A 719 1.05 -18.85 22.92
CA GLY A 719 1.96 -19.46 23.90
C GLY A 719 1.71 -20.95 24.13
N ILE A 720 1.27 -21.68 23.11
CA ILE A 720 0.97 -23.13 23.19
C ILE A 720 2.07 -23.89 22.45
N GLY A 721 2.66 -24.88 23.11
CA GLY A 721 3.70 -25.71 22.50
C GLY A 721 3.12 -26.70 21.47
N ALA A 722 4.01 -27.44 20.81
CA ALA A 722 3.62 -28.55 19.95
C ALA A 722 4.66 -29.67 20.02
N ARG A 723 4.19 -30.91 19.86
CA ARG A 723 5.04 -32.10 19.74
C ARG A 723 4.71 -32.82 18.45
N ILE A 724 5.63 -32.80 17.50
CA ILE A 724 5.48 -33.47 16.20
C ILE A 724 6.52 -34.59 16.01
N ALA A 725 6.19 -35.54 15.14
CA ALA A 725 7.11 -36.55 14.63
C ALA A 725 7.18 -36.44 13.11
N LEU A 726 8.36 -36.66 12.56
CA LEU A 726 8.56 -36.69 11.11
C LEU A 726 8.10 -38.05 10.56
N PRO A 727 7.41 -38.10 9.40
CA PRO A 727 7.11 -39.36 8.73
C PRO A 727 8.39 -40.13 8.38
N GLU A 728 8.35 -41.46 8.36
CA GLU A 728 9.54 -42.33 8.26
C GLU A 728 10.46 -41.96 7.09
N GLN A 729 9.89 -41.67 5.91
CA GLN A 729 10.62 -41.25 4.72
C GLN A 729 11.38 -39.92 4.86
N PHE A 730 11.02 -39.09 5.85
CA PHE A 730 11.68 -37.82 6.17
C PHE A 730 12.66 -37.91 7.36
N THR A 731 12.90 -39.10 7.93
CA THR A 731 13.79 -39.24 9.11
C THR A 731 15.29 -39.37 8.78
N GLY A 732 15.66 -39.65 7.54
CA GLY A 732 17.04 -39.99 7.16
C GLY A 732 17.82 -38.86 6.49
N GLY A 733 19.09 -38.70 6.87
CA GLY A 733 20.02 -37.77 6.21
C GLY A 733 19.58 -36.32 6.33
N SER A 734 19.50 -35.59 5.20
CA SER A 734 18.98 -34.22 5.13
C SER A 734 17.47 -34.13 4.85
N MET A 735 16.73 -35.26 4.88
CA MET A 735 15.28 -35.22 4.72
C MET A 735 14.52 -34.57 5.89
N PRO A 736 14.99 -34.59 7.16
CA PRO A 736 14.37 -33.80 8.22
C PRO A 736 14.38 -32.31 7.91
N PHE A 737 15.49 -31.82 7.34
CA PHE A 737 15.59 -30.45 6.87
C PHE A 737 14.56 -30.16 5.76
N VAL A 738 14.45 -31.02 4.74
CA VAL A 738 13.47 -30.84 3.65
C VAL A 738 12.03 -30.75 4.18
N TYR A 739 11.65 -31.62 5.13
CA TYR A 739 10.29 -31.62 5.68
C TYR A 739 9.95 -30.34 6.45
N LEU A 740 10.95 -29.75 7.11
CA LEU A 740 10.79 -28.58 7.96
C LEU A 740 10.88 -27.26 7.18
N PHE A 741 11.76 -27.15 6.18
CA PHE A 741 12.15 -25.87 5.57
C PHE A 741 11.88 -25.77 4.05
N SER A 742 11.34 -26.81 3.40
CA SER A 742 10.89 -26.65 2.02
C SER A 742 9.59 -25.85 1.95
N GLU A 743 9.50 -25.00 0.93
CA GLU A 743 8.41 -24.04 0.68
C GLU A 743 7.49 -24.51 -0.47
N SER A 744 7.34 -25.84 -0.66
CA SER A 744 6.33 -26.42 -1.56
C SER A 744 4.94 -25.79 -1.34
N ALA A 745 4.27 -25.40 -2.43
CA ALA A 745 2.94 -24.80 -2.41
C ALA A 745 1.83 -25.80 -2.05
N GLY A 746 0.59 -25.32 -1.85
CA GLY A 746 -0.57 -26.19 -1.58
C GLY A 746 -0.51 -26.95 -0.26
N ARG A 747 0.07 -26.36 0.79
CA ARG A 747 0.19 -26.97 2.12
C ARG A 747 -0.33 -26.07 3.23
N VAL A 748 -0.94 -26.68 4.24
CA VAL A 748 -1.52 -26.00 5.41
C VAL A 748 -1.30 -26.87 6.64
N LEU A 749 -0.87 -26.26 7.74
CA LEU A 749 -0.83 -26.85 9.07
C LEU A 749 -2.19 -26.61 9.75
N VAL A 750 -2.88 -27.68 10.14
CA VAL A 750 -4.17 -27.57 10.85
C VAL A 750 -4.13 -28.25 12.23
N SER A 751 -4.83 -27.66 13.19
CA SER A 751 -5.14 -28.29 14.47
C SER A 751 -6.61 -28.74 14.51
N VAL A 752 -6.82 -30.02 14.79
CA VAL A 752 -8.12 -30.71 14.72
C VAL A 752 -8.56 -31.13 16.13
N PRO A 753 -9.75 -30.72 16.60
CA PRO A 753 -10.35 -31.19 17.84
C PRO A 753 -10.31 -32.71 18.02
N ARG A 754 -9.97 -33.17 19.23
CA ARG A 754 -10.15 -34.58 19.60
C ARG A 754 -11.60 -35.02 19.43
N GLY A 755 -11.78 -36.22 18.88
CA GLY A 755 -13.08 -36.78 18.48
C GLY A 755 -13.52 -36.41 17.06
N HIS A 756 -12.89 -35.42 16.40
CA HIS A 756 -13.22 -35.01 15.04
C HIS A 756 -12.33 -35.70 13.98
N GLU A 757 -11.33 -36.47 14.39
CA GLU A 757 -10.26 -37.00 13.53
C GLU A 757 -10.79 -37.84 12.36
N LYS A 758 -11.80 -38.68 12.63
CA LYS A 758 -12.43 -39.55 11.63
C LYS A 758 -13.29 -38.78 10.63
N ALA A 759 -13.96 -37.72 11.09
CA ALA A 759 -14.81 -36.91 10.25
C ALA A 759 -13.96 -36.00 9.36
N PHE A 760 -12.91 -35.39 9.93
CA PHE A 760 -11.92 -34.63 9.19
C PHE A 760 -11.19 -35.49 8.14
N ALA A 761 -10.67 -36.67 8.52
CA ALA A 761 -10.01 -37.55 7.55
C ALA A 761 -10.94 -38.05 6.42
N ALA A 762 -12.24 -38.22 6.71
CA ALA A 762 -13.22 -38.53 5.67
C ALA A 762 -13.45 -37.35 4.71
N LEU A 763 -13.50 -36.12 5.24
CA LEU A 763 -13.63 -34.91 4.44
C LEU A 763 -12.39 -34.65 3.56
N CYS A 764 -11.16 -34.85 4.10
CA CYS A 764 -9.94 -34.80 3.30
C CYS A 764 -9.98 -35.81 2.13
N ALA A 765 -10.46 -37.02 2.38
CA ALA A 765 -10.61 -38.06 1.36
C ALA A 765 -11.70 -37.75 0.32
N GLU A 766 -12.79 -37.07 0.72
CA GLU A 766 -13.85 -36.61 -0.18
C GLU A 766 -13.35 -35.53 -1.16
N HIS A 767 -12.54 -34.58 -0.67
CA HIS A 767 -11.91 -33.54 -1.49
C HIS A 767 -10.62 -34.00 -2.19
N GLY A 768 -10.13 -35.21 -1.92
CA GLY A 768 -8.91 -35.76 -2.52
C GLY A 768 -7.60 -35.13 -2.03
N VAL A 769 -7.62 -34.46 -0.87
CA VAL A 769 -6.47 -33.74 -0.30
C VAL A 769 -5.66 -34.68 0.62
N PRO A 770 -4.34 -34.86 0.38
CA PRO A 770 -3.47 -35.59 1.31
C PRO A 770 -3.44 -34.94 2.69
N ALA A 771 -3.55 -35.74 3.75
CA ALA A 771 -3.54 -35.28 5.13
C ALA A 771 -2.74 -36.25 6.02
N GLU A 772 -1.61 -35.80 6.56
CA GLU A 772 -0.71 -36.60 7.42
C GLU A 772 -0.79 -36.13 8.87
N ARG A 773 -1.02 -37.04 9.82
CA ARG A 773 -1.11 -36.69 11.25
C ARG A 773 0.27 -36.58 11.89
N ILE A 774 0.85 -35.39 11.85
CA ILE A 774 2.22 -35.12 12.31
C ILE A 774 2.39 -35.07 13.84
N GLY A 775 1.34 -34.78 14.63
CA GLY A 775 1.56 -34.56 16.06
C GLY A 775 0.35 -34.11 16.88
N VAL A 776 0.64 -33.35 17.94
CA VAL A 776 -0.33 -32.76 18.86
C VAL A 776 0.12 -31.38 19.34
N THR A 777 -0.83 -30.52 19.71
CA THR A 777 -0.53 -29.35 20.54
C THR A 777 -0.11 -29.78 21.95
N ASP A 778 0.66 -28.93 22.64
CA ASP A 778 1.11 -29.18 24.00
C ASP A 778 1.03 -27.87 24.84
N PRO A 779 -0.14 -27.56 25.42
CA PRO A 779 -0.33 -26.36 26.23
C PRO A 779 0.45 -26.39 27.56
N THR A 780 0.99 -27.54 27.96
CA THR A 780 1.76 -27.71 29.21
C THR A 780 3.26 -27.78 29.00
N GLY A 781 3.71 -28.11 27.78
CA GLY A 781 5.10 -28.44 27.49
C GLY A 781 6.03 -27.23 27.39
N GLY A 782 5.50 -26.02 27.16
CA GLY A 782 6.29 -24.78 27.09
C GLY A 782 7.37 -24.75 25.99
N ALA A 783 7.25 -25.61 24.97
CA ALA A 783 8.26 -25.79 23.92
C ALA A 783 7.64 -26.28 22.60
N LEU A 784 8.36 -26.04 21.50
CA LEU A 784 8.21 -26.78 20.26
C LEU A 784 9.20 -27.96 20.27
N GLU A 785 8.71 -29.17 20.01
CA GLU A 785 9.51 -30.39 19.95
C GLU A 785 9.28 -31.14 18.64
N VAL A 786 10.37 -31.42 17.93
CA VAL A 786 10.40 -32.29 16.76
C VAL A 786 11.10 -33.58 17.17
N HIS A 787 10.33 -34.64 17.38
CA HIS A 787 10.79 -35.87 18.00
C HIS A 787 12.00 -36.49 17.26
N GLY A 788 13.08 -36.74 18.00
CA GLY A 788 14.34 -37.27 17.47
C GLY A 788 15.22 -36.23 16.76
N GLN A 789 14.75 -34.99 16.61
CA GLN A 789 15.53 -33.85 16.15
C GLN A 789 15.80 -32.92 17.34
N PHE A 790 14.98 -31.90 17.59
CA PHE A 790 15.25 -30.84 18.56
C PHE A 790 14.04 -30.50 19.45
N ARG A 791 14.33 -29.76 20.52
CA ARG A 791 13.34 -29.12 21.40
C ARG A 791 13.78 -27.70 21.72
N ILE A 792 12.91 -26.71 21.49
CA ILE A 792 13.19 -25.28 21.70
C ILE A 792 12.10 -24.70 22.61
N GLY A 793 12.48 -23.98 23.66
CA GLY A 793 11.53 -23.36 24.57
C GLY A 793 10.79 -22.20 23.91
N LEU A 794 9.51 -21.98 24.26
CA LEU A 794 8.72 -20.89 23.67
C LEU A 794 9.32 -19.51 23.97
N ASP A 795 9.97 -19.32 25.12
CA ASP A 795 10.64 -18.05 25.47
C ASP A 795 11.88 -17.79 24.58
N GLU A 796 12.61 -18.84 24.21
CA GLU A 796 13.76 -18.75 23.30
C GLU A 796 13.29 -18.44 21.87
N LEU A 797 12.26 -19.16 21.38
CA LEU A 797 11.62 -18.86 20.10
C LEU A 797 11.09 -17.43 20.05
N ARG A 798 10.41 -16.98 21.11
CA ARG A 798 9.87 -15.61 21.21
C ARG A 798 10.99 -14.57 21.16
N SER A 799 12.06 -14.76 21.94
CA SER A 799 13.21 -13.84 21.97
C SER A 799 13.90 -13.71 20.61
N ALA A 800 14.03 -14.82 19.87
CA ALA A 800 14.57 -14.81 18.51
C ALA A 800 13.62 -14.11 17.52
N HIS A 801 12.34 -14.51 17.52
CA HIS A 801 11.32 -14.04 16.58
C HIS A 801 10.97 -12.56 16.74
N THR A 802 10.75 -12.09 17.97
CA THR A 802 10.34 -10.69 18.23
C THR A 802 11.51 -9.71 18.35
N GLY A 803 12.74 -10.20 18.36
CA GLY A 803 13.91 -9.38 18.68
C GLY A 803 14.48 -8.57 17.52
N THR A 804 14.14 -8.87 16.26
CA THR A 804 14.90 -8.35 15.10
C THR A 804 14.48 -6.96 14.63
N LEU A 805 13.21 -6.72 14.29
CA LEU A 805 12.79 -5.39 13.82
C LEU A 805 12.98 -4.29 14.89
N PRO A 806 12.65 -4.50 16.18
CA PRO A 806 12.93 -3.50 17.23
C PRO A 806 14.42 -3.18 17.41
N ARG A 807 15.31 -4.15 17.14
CA ARG A 807 16.78 -3.95 17.22
C ARG A 807 17.32 -3.14 16.03
N LEU A 808 16.75 -3.33 14.85
CA LEU A 808 17.13 -2.60 13.64
C LEU A 808 16.57 -1.17 13.63
N PHE A 809 15.32 -0.97 14.04
CA PHE A 809 14.59 0.28 13.81
C PHE A 809 14.15 1.01 15.10
N GLY A 810 14.01 0.32 16.23
CA GLY A 810 13.56 0.91 17.51
C GLY A 810 14.56 1.86 18.18
N GLY A 811 15.79 1.97 17.65
CA GLY A 811 16.80 2.93 18.08
C GLY A 811 16.93 4.18 17.18
N ALA A 812 16.19 4.25 16.07
CA ALA A 812 16.15 5.44 15.24
C ALA A 812 15.47 6.57 16.03
N ALA A 813 16.04 7.78 16.00
CA ALA A 813 15.42 8.94 16.64
C ALA A 813 14.02 9.15 16.04
N ALA A 814 13.04 9.41 16.91
CA ALA A 814 11.67 9.69 16.48
C ALA A 814 11.71 10.79 15.41
N VAL A 815 11.15 10.49 14.23
CA VAL A 815 10.97 11.48 13.18
C VAL A 815 10.06 12.55 13.77
N GLU A 816 10.56 13.78 13.93
CA GLU A 816 9.72 14.92 14.31
C GLU A 816 8.74 15.21 13.17
N VAL A 817 7.59 14.54 13.20
CA VAL A 817 6.46 14.84 12.31
C VAL A 817 6.01 16.26 12.64
N PRO A 818 6.15 17.23 11.72
CA PRO A 818 5.66 18.58 11.97
C PRO A 818 4.14 18.51 12.10
N ALA A 819 3.59 19.05 13.18
CA ALA A 819 2.15 19.16 13.31
C ALA A 819 1.57 19.91 12.09
N PRO A 820 0.44 19.46 11.51
CA PRO A 820 -0.16 20.12 10.36
C PRO A 820 -0.41 21.59 10.66
N ALA A 821 -0.10 22.48 9.70
CA ALA A 821 -0.17 23.91 9.89
C ALA A 821 -1.62 24.36 10.13
N THR A 822 -2.01 24.50 11.40
CA THR A 822 -3.38 24.81 11.82
C THR A 822 -3.81 26.22 11.38
N GLY A 823 -4.46 26.26 10.22
CA GLY A 823 -5.06 27.47 9.65
C GLY A 823 -6.28 27.96 10.44
N VAL A 824 -6.03 28.60 11.58
CA VAL A 824 -6.96 29.48 12.33
C VAL A 824 -8.41 28.98 12.45
N ALA A 825 -8.61 27.94 13.26
CA ALA A 825 -9.87 27.75 13.98
C ALA A 825 -9.66 28.16 15.45
N GLY A 826 -10.61 28.88 16.03
CA GLY A 826 -10.48 29.42 17.40
C GLY A 826 -10.37 28.32 18.45
N ALA A 827 -9.54 28.54 19.48
CA ALA A 827 -9.31 27.57 20.54
C ALA A 827 -10.63 27.15 21.22
N VAL A 828 -10.93 25.86 21.17
CA VAL A 828 -11.99 25.24 21.97
C VAL A 828 -11.32 24.72 23.25
N GLU A 829 -11.77 25.15 24.42
CA GLU A 829 -11.24 24.65 25.69
C GLU A 829 -11.49 23.15 25.82
N ALA A 830 -10.41 22.39 26.04
CA ALA A 830 -10.49 20.96 26.29
C ALA A 830 -11.14 20.71 27.66
N VAL A 831 -12.32 20.07 27.66
CA VAL A 831 -12.96 19.58 28.88
C VAL A 831 -12.23 18.32 29.35
N PRO A 832 -11.65 18.28 30.57
CA PRO A 832 -10.97 17.09 31.05
C PRO A 832 -11.96 15.94 31.29
N LEU A 833 -11.71 14.78 30.67
CA LEU A 833 -12.41 13.54 31.04
C LEU A 833 -11.89 13.05 32.40
N PRO A 834 -12.77 12.65 33.33
CA PRO A 834 -12.35 12.13 34.62
C PRO A 834 -11.70 10.75 34.48
N VAL A 835 -10.51 10.59 35.06
CA VAL A 835 -9.78 9.31 35.11
C VAL A 835 -10.53 8.36 36.05
N SER A 836 -10.95 7.20 35.54
CA SER A 836 -11.58 6.13 36.33
C SER A 836 -10.54 5.27 37.04
N ASP A 837 -10.73 5.03 38.34
CA ASP A 837 -9.93 4.12 39.15
C ASP A 837 -10.10 2.66 38.66
N PRO A 838 -9.01 1.93 38.31
CA PRO A 838 -9.10 0.57 37.79
C PRO A 838 -9.54 -0.50 38.82
N ASN A 839 -9.80 -0.15 40.08
CA ASN A 839 -10.24 -1.10 41.12
C ASN A 839 -11.69 -0.90 41.63
N ALA A 840 -12.53 -0.14 40.93
CA ALA A 840 -13.93 0.04 41.33
C ALA A 840 -14.84 -1.12 40.85
N GLU A 841 -15.39 -1.91 41.79
CA GLU A 841 -16.42 -2.92 41.48
C GLU A 841 -17.71 -2.25 40.99
N VAL A 842 -18.14 -2.60 39.77
CA VAL A 842 -19.39 -2.09 39.17
C VAL A 842 -20.56 -3.00 39.55
N ALA A 843 -21.52 -2.46 40.31
CA ALA A 843 -22.77 -3.15 40.60
C ALA A 843 -23.70 -3.17 39.37
N PRO A 844 -24.47 -4.25 39.13
CA PRO A 844 -25.34 -4.36 37.97
C PRO A 844 -26.51 -3.36 38.04
N ILE A 845 -26.81 -2.72 36.91
CA ILE A 845 -27.92 -1.79 36.74
C ILE A 845 -29.17 -2.56 36.30
N ASP A 846 -30.32 -2.24 36.90
CA ASP A 846 -31.63 -2.81 36.62
C ASP A 846 -32.23 -2.23 35.32
N PRO A 847 -32.61 -3.04 34.32
CA PRO A 847 -33.05 -2.54 33.02
C PRO A 847 -34.44 -1.89 32.98
N GLU A 848 -35.24 -1.89 34.06
CA GLU A 848 -36.62 -1.37 34.03
C GLU A 848 -36.77 0.16 34.32
N SER A 849 -35.71 0.91 34.59
CA SER A 849 -35.81 2.32 35.05
C SER A 849 -35.37 3.41 34.06
N VAL A 850 -35.82 3.36 32.80
CA VAL A 850 -35.60 4.44 31.81
C VAL A 850 -36.92 4.94 31.22
N GLU A 851 -37.55 5.91 31.89
CA GLU A 851 -38.62 6.72 31.31
C GLU A 851 -38.06 8.04 30.74
N SER A 852 -38.63 8.46 29.61
CA SER A 852 -38.18 9.61 28.80
C SER A 852 -38.86 10.93 29.20
N GLU A 853 -38.10 12.01 29.34
CA GLU A 853 -38.63 13.38 29.26
C GLU A 853 -37.70 14.33 28.46
N PRO A 854 -38.22 15.46 27.92
CA PRO A 854 -37.70 16.04 26.66
C PRO A 854 -36.80 17.28 26.79
N ILE A 855 -36.16 17.61 25.67
CA ILE A 855 -35.25 18.75 25.47
C ILE A 855 -35.98 20.10 25.61
N ALA A 856 -35.38 21.06 26.33
CA ALA A 856 -35.86 22.43 26.50
C ALA A 856 -34.81 23.50 26.08
N SER A 857 -35.30 24.70 25.74
CA SER A 857 -34.63 25.72 24.91
C SER A 857 -33.65 26.67 25.63
N ALA A 858 -32.83 27.37 24.83
CA ALA A 858 -31.68 28.19 25.24
C ALA A 858 -31.97 29.59 25.83
N GLY A 859 -30.99 30.09 26.60
CA GLY A 859 -30.68 31.51 26.87
C GLY A 859 -30.79 31.95 28.35
N PRO A 860 -30.17 33.08 28.78
CA PRO A 860 -29.02 33.80 28.23
C PRO A 860 -27.87 34.06 29.27
N VAL A 861 -26.75 34.67 28.81
CA VAL A 861 -25.50 34.90 29.56
C VAL A 861 -25.48 36.20 30.39
N ALA A 862 -24.90 36.19 31.61
CA ALA A 862 -24.36 37.36 32.35
C ALA A 862 -23.43 36.90 33.54
N PRO A 863 -22.55 37.75 34.13
CA PRO A 863 -21.11 37.39 34.20
C PRO A 863 -20.34 37.71 35.52
N VAL A 864 -19.00 37.52 35.47
CA VAL A 864 -17.89 38.10 36.31
C VAL A 864 -17.69 37.59 37.75
N ALA A 865 -16.47 37.11 38.08
CA ALA A 865 -15.48 37.80 38.95
C ALA A 865 -14.42 36.89 39.63
N ASP A 866 -13.16 37.38 39.66
CA ASP A 866 -12.03 36.84 40.43
C ASP A 866 -12.24 36.84 41.95
N VAL A 867 -11.61 35.89 42.67
CA VAL A 867 -10.91 36.16 43.94
C VAL A 867 -9.65 35.29 44.08
N SER A 868 -8.58 35.90 44.60
CA SER A 868 -7.24 35.36 44.81
C SER A 868 -6.98 34.66 46.16
N ALA A 869 -6.07 33.68 46.16
CA ALA A 869 -4.96 33.43 47.11
C ALA A 869 -5.11 33.49 48.65
N GLY A 870 -4.56 32.47 49.33
CA GLY A 870 -4.14 32.45 50.75
C GLY A 870 -3.85 31.01 51.21
N SER A 871 -2.60 30.59 51.48
CA SER A 871 -1.84 30.76 52.75
C SER A 871 -2.46 30.03 53.96
N ALA A 872 -1.77 29.26 54.81
CA ALA A 872 -0.43 28.60 54.84
C ALA A 872 -0.34 27.79 56.18
N VAL A 873 0.88 27.40 56.61
CA VAL A 873 1.36 27.34 58.03
C VAL A 873 1.50 25.94 58.73
N THR A 874 2.75 25.70 59.21
CA THR A 874 3.27 24.92 60.39
C THR A 874 3.49 23.39 60.45
N GLU A 875 4.78 23.04 60.48
CA GLU A 875 5.57 22.40 61.57
C GLU A 875 5.75 20.86 61.76
N THR A 876 7.05 20.53 61.78
CA THR A 876 7.82 19.36 62.28
C THR A 876 7.97 19.39 63.82
N PRO A 877 8.79 18.58 64.56
CA PRO A 877 9.81 17.56 64.19
C PRO A 877 9.83 16.25 65.03
N GLY A 878 10.84 15.38 64.83
CA GLY A 878 11.19 14.28 65.75
C GLY A 878 12.38 13.39 65.29
N ASP A 879 13.47 13.37 66.08
CA ASP A 879 14.75 12.68 65.78
C ASP A 879 14.79 11.15 66.07
N GLY A 880 15.80 10.46 65.49
CA GLY A 880 16.27 9.13 65.93
C GLY A 880 17.51 8.67 65.13
N ALA A 881 18.64 8.39 65.78
CA ALA A 881 19.98 8.33 65.14
C ALA A 881 20.79 7.04 65.40
N ALA A 882 21.87 6.86 64.60
CA ALA A 882 23.07 6.01 64.83
C ALA A 882 22.87 4.46 64.83
N SER A 883 23.86 3.59 64.55
CA SER A 883 25.16 3.62 63.82
C SER A 883 25.58 2.13 63.53
N ASP A 884 26.74 1.69 63.03
CA ASP A 884 28.08 2.28 62.77
C ASP A 884 28.96 1.36 61.86
N THR A 885 30.11 1.88 61.37
CA THR A 885 31.35 1.15 60.94
C THR A 885 31.37 0.13 59.78
N ASP A 886 32.47 -0.12 59.03
CA ASP A 886 33.69 0.67 58.68
C ASP A 886 34.52 -0.07 57.60
N SER A 887 35.51 0.60 56.98
CA SER A 887 36.63 0.13 56.13
C SER A 887 36.33 -0.34 54.69
N GLY A 888 37.19 -0.06 53.70
CA GLY A 888 38.39 0.80 53.71
C GLY A 888 39.40 0.51 52.59
N ASP A 889 39.83 1.58 51.91
CA ASP A 889 41.11 1.75 51.18
C ASP A 889 41.41 1.01 49.85
N THR A 890 42.50 1.50 49.25
CA THR A 890 42.79 1.64 47.81
C THR A 890 44.00 0.82 47.31
N GLU A 891 44.23 0.93 45.99
CA GLU A 891 45.47 0.67 45.23
C GLU A 891 45.75 -0.74 44.64
N GLN A 892 46.31 -0.69 43.43
CA GLN A 892 46.90 -1.76 42.59
C GLN A 892 48.23 -2.28 43.21
N PRO A 893 48.95 -3.35 42.73
CA PRO A 893 49.03 -3.79 41.32
C PRO A 893 49.39 -5.27 40.99
N THR A 894 49.68 -5.51 39.71
CA THR A 894 50.57 -6.56 39.10
C THR A 894 50.12 -8.03 38.99
N THR A 895 50.62 -8.63 37.90
CA THR A 895 50.43 -10.00 37.37
C THR A 895 51.11 -11.10 38.20
N PRO A 896 50.83 -12.37 37.88
CA PRO A 896 51.94 -13.27 37.50
C PRO A 896 51.65 -14.18 36.29
N ASP A 897 52.72 -14.68 35.69
CA ASP A 897 52.73 -15.62 34.56
C ASP A 897 52.49 -17.09 34.95
N GLU A 898 51.89 -17.82 34.02
CA GLU A 898 52.01 -19.26 33.72
C GLU A 898 51.98 -20.30 34.88
N ARG A 899 50.75 -20.67 35.32
CA ARG A 899 50.26 -22.06 35.26
C ARG A 899 48.76 -22.21 35.53
#